data_AF-A0A3P9L5U6-F1
#
_entry.id   AF-A0A3P9L5U6-F1
#
_cell.length_a   1.000
_cell.length_b   1.000
_cell.length_c   1.000
_cell.angle_alpha   90.00
_cell.angle_beta   90.00
_cell.angle_gamma   90.00
#
_symmetry.space_group_name_H-M   'P 1'
#
loop_
_entity.id
_entity.type
_entity.pdbx_description
1 polymer ?
#
loop_
_entity_poly.entity_id
_entity_poly.type
_entity_poly.pdbx_seq_one_letter_code
_entity_poly.pdbx_strand_id
1 'polypeptide(L)'
;MSLFKARDWWSATLGEGEEFDQGCLCVGDVDNSGTGYDKVVVGSYMGMLRIFFPHANKSSEGGPADAQLLEVQLQNAIIQVEVGKFLSCSDLLHLAVLHPRKLSVYCISGTAGHIYHGDQYQLKLVYEHNLQRTACNMTFGTYGGVTDHHYLCIQSMDGMLMFFEQDSYTFGRFLPGFLLPGPLAYNPRTDSFLTVSSARQLESYKYETLTVASDAETRQDANLPLKSGGKRLMPDWTFVLGEQALDICVPSFSHSSASSAPLPVLVLGERNLFCFDDNGHIRFMKKLEFNPSCFLPYASVTDGTINLLLGNHNNMLQVYQNVTLKWAAQLSFVPVAVRVANFPELKGVVVSLSSDGHLFCSYMGTDPSFFTTPKVDAREADYEQVEAEMKKLQRCIRELTRTQDILPKTDTGEDLLVNATVSSRMDKPSRALILDIDGLPVPSVTVQVHLKANSVFQSSKLFICVQPPLAVTQDQFVLEPMGVGSKKVVEFSAYLNGRYPPADLTGDITISYSSPTGCPRVLQSRFILPLALVCVPTSPAKSTKFKITVDTNQPPVDLSSIFQEFSAKAEDKDGTCLAFQFLSGAKVTMLASKTSQRYRVQSDSFEDMWLVVKELVQRFDQHFSKLGIKDFKKSFSGTLPLQDYFLSVDRHFQLRVNSQRYQDLLSDQAAQFRAIQRRLLARFKDKTPAPLQNLDTLLDATYNQMMALADAAAENQVLLVEAFVRVRSATHLLVLLLSLWQGLTPDQTAILEATLLPVLQDTPQLGWEECCDAAVSHLLRTCLSRSPKDQATSLAQAGGPELSLPQDTSRLKRHITLLCDRIGKGGRLTLCSEANVQVPAQVQSLVAPGGVEPIAEVAGEWGEVDVPKETTKFIKQKQPSKKVKKEKELKEKKDVSLEPSEVAVREEAERPGEPLKEAKKEKKEKKESKKDSSKEAKELKEESKKESKKESSKEKKESKEKKERDKDKEAKEAVKESGDKKVSRKSSVKVKEKKKESEAVED
;
A
#
# COMPACT_ATOMS: atom_id res chain seq x y z
N MET A 1 4.17 37.26 19.12
CA MET A 1 3.78 35.96 18.56
C MET A 1 2.32 35.68 18.90
N SER A 2 1.36 36.19 18.11
CA SER A 2 -0.08 36.02 18.41
C SER A 2 -0.97 35.73 17.20
N LEU A 3 -0.52 36.02 15.97
CA LEU A 3 -1.30 35.82 14.75
C LEU A 3 -1.95 34.43 14.67
N PHE A 4 -3.25 34.41 14.33
CA PHE A 4 -4.09 33.21 14.22
C PHE A 4 -4.17 32.35 15.49
N LYS A 5 -4.02 32.96 16.66
CA LYS A 5 -4.33 32.34 17.96
C LYS A 5 -5.37 33.16 18.71
N ALA A 6 -6.29 32.49 19.39
CA ALA A 6 -7.09 33.12 20.41
C ALA A 6 -6.16 33.49 21.58
N ARG A 7 -6.23 34.73 22.03
CA ARG A 7 -5.44 35.22 23.15
C ARG A 7 -6.29 35.23 24.40
N ASP A 8 -5.72 34.68 25.46
CA ASP A 8 -6.28 34.74 26.80
C ASP A 8 -6.38 36.21 27.26
N TRP A 9 -7.53 36.56 27.83
CA TRP A 9 -7.79 37.81 28.53
C TRP A 9 -8.26 37.52 29.96
N TRP A 10 -9.06 36.46 30.12
CA TRP A 10 -9.33 35.81 31.40
C TRP A 10 -9.71 34.34 31.17
N SER A 11 -9.20 33.44 32.01
CA SER A 11 -9.47 32.01 31.91
C SER A 11 -9.64 31.34 33.29
N ALA A 12 -10.46 30.29 33.31
CA ALA A 12 -10.72 29.47 34.49
C ALA A 12 -10.95 28.00 34.08
N THR A 13 -10.78 27.07 35.01
CA THR A 13 -11.21 25.67 34.86
C THR A 13 -12.21 25.37 35.97
N LEU A 14 -13.38 24.86 35.59
CA LEU A 14 -14.57 24.78 36.42
C LEU A 14 -14.75 23.37 37.00
N GLY A 15 -14.34 23.20 38.26
CA GLY A 15 -14.46 21.94 38.99
C GLY A 15 -13.46 20.86 38.55
N GLU A 16 -13.67 19.65 39.08
CA GLU A 16 -12.94 18.43 38.68
C GLU A 16 -13.95 17.36 38.27
N GLY A 17 -13.90 16.90 37.02
CA GLY A 17 -14.84 15.89 36.50
C GLY A 17 -16.27 16.38 36.25
N GLU A 18 -16.49 17.69 36.14
CA GLU A 18 -17.78 18.25 35.70
C GLU A 18 -17.93 18.18 34.17
N GLU A 19 -19.17 17.99 33.70
CA GLU A 19 -19.52 17.93 32.26
C GLU A 19 -20.43 19.11 31.86
N PHE A 20 -20.23 19.64 30.65
CA PHE A 20 -20.90 20.82 30.10
C PHE A 20 -21.28 20.64 28.62
N ASP A 21 -22.36 21.33 28.19
CA ASP A 21 -22.93 21.26 26.83
C ASP A 21 -23.37 22.64 26.30
N GLN A 22 -23.87 22.74 25.06
CA GLN A 22 -24.16 24.01 24.36
C GLN A 22 -25.17 24.92 25.08
N GLY A 23 -26.08 24.34 25.88
CA GLY A 23 -27.05 25.07 26.71
C GLY A 23 -26.49 25.59 28.04
N CYS A 24 -25.30 25.15 28.45
CA CYS A 24 -24.72 25.44 29.76
C CYS A 24 -24.12 26.86 29.89
N LEU A 25 -23.86 27.55 28.77
CA LEU A 25 -23.23 28.88 28.75
C LEU A 25 -24.21 29.99 28.34
N CYS A 26 -24.44 30.94 29.25
CA CYS A 26 -25.23 32.14 29.01
C CYS A 26 -24.43 33.42 29.34
N VAL A 27 -24.83 34.56 28.76
CA VAL A 27 -24.13 35.86 28.88
C VAL A 27 -25.17 36.99 28.94
N GLY A 28 -25.05 37.90 29.92
CA GLY A 28 -25.93 39.08 30.05
C GLY A 28 -25.82 39.79 31.43
N ASP A 29 -26.39 41.00 31.55
CA ASP A 29 -26.46 41.83 32.79
C ASP A 29 -27.49 41.27 33.79
N VAL A 30 -27.25 40.03 34.26
CA VAL A 30 -28.20 39.20 35.05
C VAL A 30 -28.42 39.69 36.48
N ASP A 31 -27.45 40.42 37.03
CA ASP A 31 -27.53 41.19 38.28
C ASP A 31 -28.24 42.54 38.11
N ASN A 32 -28.65 42.88 36.87
CA ASN A 32 -29.36 44.11 36.52
C ASN A 32 -28.65 45.37 37.02
N SER A 33 -27.32 45.39 36.86
CA SER A 33 -26.43 46.42 37.41
C SER A 33 -26.69 47.84 36.89
N GLY A 34 -27.44 47.96 35.79
CA GLY A 34 -27.66 49.22 35.07
C GLY A 34 -26.42 49.72 34.33
N THR A 35 -25.32 48.95 34.36
CA THR A 35 -24.07 49.29 33.66
C THR A 35 -24.06 48.81 32.21
N GLY A 36 -24.88 47.81 31.87
CA GLY A 36 -24.89 47.22 30.53
C GLY A 36 -23.63 46.40 30.21
N TYR A 37 -22.93 45.91 31.24
CA TYR A 37 -21.82 44.97 31.09
C TYR A 37 -22.25 43.55 31.41
N ASP A 38 -21.93 42.64 30.50
CA ASP A 38 -22.39 41.26 30.58
C ASP A 38 -21.67 40.48 31.70
N LYS A 39 -22.39 39.60 32.39
CA LYS A 39 -21.83 38.55 33.24
C LYS A 39 -21.81 37.23 32.49
N VAL A 40 -20.88 36.34 32.83
CA VAL A 40 -20.81 34.98 32.28
C VAL A 40 -21.47 34.03 33.25
N VAL A 41 -22.55 33.36 32.83
CA VAL A 41 -23.24 32.34 33.63
C VAL A 41 -22.93 30.96 33.08
N VAL A 42 -22.53 30.04 33.95
CA VAL A 42 -22.29 28.63 33.60
C VAL A 42 -23.08 27.72 34.54
N GLY A 43 -23.91 26.85 33.97
CA GLY A 43 -24.53 25.72 34.66
C GLY A 43 -23.80 24.41 34.36
N SER A 44 -23.85 23.45 35.27
CA SER A 44 -23.14 22.16 35.17
C SER A 44 -24.09 20.96 35.25
N TYR A 45 -23.75 19.85 34.60
CA TYR A 45 -24.46 18.57 34.75
C TYR A 45 -24.34 18.00 36.18
N MET A 46 -23.37 18.45 36.99
CA MET A 46 -23.30 18.15 38.42
C MET A 46 -24.24 19.03 39.28
N GLY A 47 -24.97 19.98 38.68
CA GLY A 47 -25.89 20.89 39.37
C GLY A 47 -25.25 22.18 39.90
N MET A 48 -23.96 22.39 39.65
CA MET A 48 -23.27 23.63 40.02
C MET A 48 -23.66 24.79 39.09
N LEU A 49 -24.10 25.90 39.67
CA LEU A 49 -24.37 27.16 38.98
C LEU A 49 -23.33 28.19 39.41
N ARG A 50 -22.60 28.77 38.44
CA ARG A 50 -21.54 29.76 38.67
C ARG A 50 -21.79 31.00 37.84
N ILE A 51 -21.49 32.18 38.40
CA ILE A 51 -21.55 33.46 37.69
C ILE A 51 -20.25 34.21 37.89
N PHE A 52 -19.67 34.67 36.78
CA PHE A 52 -18.42 35.40 36.75
C PHE A 52 -18.62 36.81 36.19
N PHE A 53 -17.86 37.75 36.74
CA PHE A 53 -17.60 39.05 36.14
C PHE A 53 -16.08 39.19 35.90
N PRO A 54 -15.57 38.67 34.76
CA PRO A 54 -14.16 38.77 34.42
C PRO A 54 -13.66 40.22 34.30
N HIS A 55 -12.48 40.47 34.86
CA HIS A 55 -11.71 41.69 34.71
C HIS A 55 -10.28 41.33 34.28
N ALA A 56 -9.57 42.25 33.60
CA ALA A 56 -8.19 41.99 33.19
C ALA A 56 -7.26 41.92 34.41
N ASN A 57 -6.77 40.71 34.72
CA ASN A 57 -6.03 40.48 35.95
C ASN A 57 -4.63 41.12 35.89
N LYS A 58 -4.36 42.09 36.77
CA LYS A 58 -3.03 42.70 36.92
C LYS A 58 -2.27 41.95 38.02
N SER A 59 -1.23 41.23 37.60
CA SER A 59 -0.40 40.28 38.36
C SER A 59 -0.89 38.83 38.32
N SER A 60 0.06 37.90 38.51
CA SER A 60 -0.09 36.46 38.24
C SER A 60 -0.49 35.65 39.49
N GLU A 61 -0.95 36.30 40.55
CA GLU A 61 -1.15 35.68 41.88
C GLU A 61 -2.61 35.75 42.37
N GLY A 62 -3.47 36.56 41.74
CA GLY A 62 -4.92 36.53 41.96
C GLY A 62 -5.57 35.35 41.22
N GLY A 63 -6.13 34.39 41.96
CA GLY A 63 -6.87 33.26 41.38
C GLY A 63 -8.25 33.64 40.83
N PRO A 64 -9.02 32.69 40.26
CA PRO A 64 -10.34 32.97 39.68
C PRO A 64 -11.40 33.47 40.68
N ALA A 65 -11.12 33.40 41.99
CA ALA A 65 -12.02 33.83 43.07
C ALA A 65 -12.44 35.31 42.95
N ASP A 66 -11.54 36.22 42.59
CA ASP A 66 -11.85 37.66 42.48
C ASP A 66 -12.77 38.00 41.29
N ALA A 67 -12.97 37.07 40.36
CA ALA A 67 -13.88 37.21 39.23
C ALA A 67 -15.21 36.45 39.43
N GLN A 68 -15.38 35.71 40.52
CA GLN A 68 -16.57 34.88 40.78
C GLN A 68 -17.58 35.63 41.66
N LEU A 69 -18.76 35.95 41.12
CA LEU A 69 -19.82 36.65 41.85
C LEU A 69 -20.60 35.72 42.78
N LEU A 70 -20.92 34.51 42.29
CA LEU A 70 -21.57 33.46 43.08
C LEU A 70 -21.27 32.06 42.51
N GLU A 71 -21.33 31.08 43.41
CA GLU A 71 -21.29 29.65 43.11
C GLU A 71 -22.28 28.94 44.02
N VAL A 72 -23.22 28.18 43.45
CA VAL A 72 -24.32 27.53 44.17
C VAL A 72 -24.53 26.11 43.64
N GLN A 73 -24.45 25.12 44.53
CA GLN A 73 -24.85 23.74 44.25
C GLN A 73 -26.38 23.63 44.28
N LEU A 74 -27.00 23.41 43.13
CA LEU A 74 -28.40 22.99 43.02
C LEU A 74 -28.50 21.46 43.12
N GLN A 75 -29.64 20.94 43.57
CA GLN A 75 -29.83 19.50 43.82
C GLN A 75 -29.92 18.63 42.55
N ASN A 76 -30.10 19.24 41.37
CA ASN A 76 -30.32 18.56 40.11
C ASN A 76 -29.37 19.11 39.04
N ALA A 77 -28.96 18.25 38.10
CA ALA A 77 -28.24 18.61 36.88
C ALA A 77 -28.89 19.81 36.17
N ILE A 78 -28.08 20.72 35.62
CA ILE A 78 -28.53 21.89 34.85
C ILE A 78 -28.34 21.59 33.37
N ILE A 79 -29.44 21.47 32.62
CA ILE A 79 -29.42 21.19 31.18
C ILE A 79 -29.13 22.47 30.38
N GLN A 80 -29.82 23.56 30.73
CA GLN A 80 -29.78 24.81 29.97
C GLN A 80 -30.02 26.00 30.89
N VAL A 81 -29.36 27.12 30.59
CA VAL A 81 -29.44 28.37 31.34
C VAL A 81 -29.72 29.53 30.39
N GLU A 82 -30.75 30.33 30.70
CA GLU A 82 -31.16 31.48 29.88
C GLU A 82 -31.45 32.73 30.72
N VAL A 83 -31.18 33.91 30.16
CA VAL A 83 -31.40 35.21 30.82
C VAL A 83 -32.46 35.99 30.03
N GLY A 84 -33.53 36.44 30.70
CA GLY A 84 -34.66 37.10 30.02
C GLY A 84 -35.70 37.71 30.95
N LYS A 85 -36.67 38.45 30.39
CA LYS A 85 -37.77 39.11 31.12
C LYS A 85 -38.87 38.10 31.50
N PHE A 86 -38.60 37.24 32.48
CA PHE A 86 -39.48 36.12 32.86
C PHE A 86 -40.56 36.45 33.93
N LEU A 87 -40.86 37.73 34.20
CA LEU A 87 -41.92 38.15 35.14
C LEU A 87 -42.83 39.24 34.56
N SER A 88 -44.12 39.20 34.92
CA SER A 88 -45.13 40.18 34.48
C SER A 88 -44.98 41.52 35.19
N CYS A 89 -44.53 41.50 36.45
CA CYS A 89 -44.45 42.69 37.29
C CYS A 89 -43.05 43.34 37.31
N SER A 90 -42.17 42.98 36.37
CA SER A 90 -40.79 43.48 36.35
C SER A 90 -40.15 43.42 34.96
N ASP A 91 -39.60 44.54 34.51
CA ASP A 91 -38.77 44.63 33.31
C ASP A 91 -37.35 44.07 33.46
N LEU A 92 -36.99 43.59 34.67
CA LEU A 92 -35.64 43.10 34.96
C LEU A 92 -35.38 41.74 34.32
N LEU A 93 -34.11 41.51 33.99
CA LEU A 93 -33.61 40.22 33.54
C LEU A 93 -33.57 39.23 34.71
N HIS A 94 -34.06 38.03 34.47
CA HIS A 94 -34.13 36.92 35.40
C HIS A 94 -33.44 35.69 34.81
N LEU A 95 -32.95 34.81 35.68
CA LEU A 95 -32.22 33.60 35.28
C LEU A 95 -33.15 32.38 35.29
N ALA A 96 -33.46 31.84 34.11
CA ALA A 96 -34.14 30.56 33.97
C ALA A 96 -33.11 29.42 33.96
N VAL A 97 -33.32 28.44 34.84
CA VAL A 97 -32.47 27.25 34.98
C VAL A 97 -33.32 26.00 34.73
N LEU A 98 -32.99 25.28 33.66
CA LEU A 98 -33.66 24.05 33.26
C LEU A 98 -32.95 22.84 33.88
N HIS A 99 -33.71 22.02 34.59
CA HIS A 99 -33.30 20.70 35.07
C HIS A 99 -34.13 19.61 34.39
N PRO A 100 -33.71 18.33 34.42
CA PRO A 100 -34.41 17.23 33.74
C PRO A 100 -35.91 17.11 34.03
N ARG A 101 -36.37 17.51 35.23
CA ARG A 101 -37.78 17.39 35.66
C ARG A 101 -38.35 18.69 36.27
N LYS A 102 -37.66 19.82 36.11
CA LYS A 102 -37.93 21.04 36.88
C LYS A 102 -37.43 22.28 36.13
N LEU A 103 -38.22 23.33 36.05
CA LEU A 103 -37.77 24.66 35.62
C LEU A 103 -37.82 25.59 36.84
N SER A 104 -36.70 26.21 37.20
CA SER A 104 -36.62 27.18 38.30
C SER A 104 -36.20 28.54 37.76
N VAL A 105 -36.90 29.60 38.15
CA VAL A 105 -36.57 30.97 37.75
C VAL A 105 -36.10 31.78 38.96
N TYR A 106 -34.92 32.35 38.84
CA TYR A 106 -34.21 33.05 39.91
C TYR A 106 -34.04 34.53 39.59
N CYS A 107 -34.18 35.35 40.63
CA CYS A 107 -33.74 36.74 40.67
C CYS A 107 -32.37 36.78 41.35
N ILE A 108 -31.47 37.64 40.84
CA ILE A 108 -30.11 37.77 41.36
C ILE A 108 -29.94 39.19 41.88
N SER A 109 -29.59 39.31 43.17
CA SER A 109 -29.40 40.60 43.83
C SER A 109 -28.02 40.67 44.48
N GLY A 110 -27.16 41.55 43.97
CA GLY A 110 -25.92 41.94 44.63
C GLY A 110 -26.19 42.98 45.72
N THR A 111 -25.66 42.75 46.92
CA THR A 111 -25.63 43.74 48.02
C THR A 111 -24.18 44.22 48.18
N ALA A 112 -23.93 45.49 47.87
CA ALA A 112 -22.58 46.06 47.90
C ALA A 112 -22.01 46.13 49.34
N GLY A 113 -20.76 45.72 49.49
CA GLY A 113 -20.01 45.78 50.74
C GLY A 113 -19.25 47.09 50.94
N HIS A 114 -18.70 47.27 52.14
CA HIS A 114 -17.81 48.42 52.42
C HIS A 114 -16.38 48.28 51.85
N ILE A 115 -16.05 47.12 51.26
CA ILE A 115 -14.75 46.75 50.70
C ILE A 115 -15.02 45.84 49.48
N TYR A 116 -14.17 45.85 48.45
CA TYR A 116 -14.36 45.10 47.19
C TYR A 116 -14.64 43.59 47.34
N HIS A 117 -14.10 42.91 48.35
CA HIS A 117 -14.41 41.48 48.63
C HIS A 117 -15.61 41.29 49.59
N GLY A 118 -16.40 42.34 49.82
CA GLY A 118 -17.56 42.35 50.71
C GLY A 118 -18.92 42.33 50.00
N ASP A 119 -18.94 42.36 48.67
CA ASP A 119 -20.14 42.31 47.86
C ASP A 119 -20.78 40.91 47.95
N GLN A 120 -22.04 40.83 48.38
CA GLN A 120 -22.76 39.56 48.56
C GLN A 120 -23.86 39.42 47.52
N TYR A 121 -23.69 38.48 46.59
CA TYR A 121 -24.71 38.10 45.62
C TYR A 121 -25.60 36.98 46.16
N GLN A 122 -26.91 37.18 46.12
CA GLN A 122 -27.90 36.18 46.54
C GLN A 122 -28.73 35.69 45.35
N LEU A 123 -28.83 34.37 45.23
CA LEU A 123 -29.66 33.67 44.24
C LEU A 123 -31.04 33.40 44.86
N LYS A 124 -32.04 34.21 44.52
CA LYS A 124 -33.39 34.11 45.10
C LYS A 124 -34.35 33.43 44.12
N LEU A 125 -34.87 32.26 44.48
CA LEU A 125 -35.94 31.60 43.72
C LEU A 125 -37.18 32.49 43.71
N VAL A 126 -37.77 32.72 42.53
CA VAL A 126 -39.02 33.49 42.38
C VAL A 126 -40.20 32.55 42.20
N TYR A 127 -40.11 31.61 41.25
CA TYR A 127 -41.10 30.56 41.02
C TYR A 127 -40.45 29.30 40.44
N GLU A 128 -41.21 28.20 40.44
CA GLU A 128 -40.73 26.89 40.00
C GLU A 128 -41.86 26.05 39.39
N HIS A 129 -41.58 25.44 38.24
CA HIS A 129 -42.47 24.50 37.55
C HIS A 129 -41.94 23.07 37.64
N ASN A 130 -42.79 22.16 38.10
CA ASN A 130 -42.51 20.73 38.12
C ASN A 130 -42.94 20.09 36.79
N LEU A 131 -41.99 19.47 36.07
CA LEU A 131 -42.22 18.96 34.72
C LEU A 131 -42.70 17.50 34.75
N GLN A 132 -43.86 17.25 34.14
CA GLN A 132 -44.44 15.90 34.03
C GLN A 132 -43.61 14.98 33.12
N ARG A 133 -42.89 15.57 32.16
CA ARG A 133 -42.01 14.91 31.19
C ARG A 133 -40.57 15.34 31.42
N THR A 134 -39.62 14.53 30.93
CA THR A 134 -38.21 14.86 31.05
C THR A 134 -37.83 15.87 29.97
N ALA A 135 -37.23 17.00 30.33
CA ALA A 135 -36.81 18.04 29.39
C ALA A 135 -35.55 17.63 28.59
N CYS A 136 -35.40 18.16 27.38
CA CYS A 136 -34.20 18.06 26.55
C CYS A 136 -33.53 19.42 26.35
N ASN A 137 -34.33 20.45 26.06
CA ASN A 137 -33.90 21.84 25.87
C ASN A 137 -35.10 22.77 26.12
N MET A 138 -34.85 24.07 26.11
CA MET A 138 -35.88 25.10 26.05
C MET A 138 -35.49 26.21 25.06
N THR A 139 -36.43 27.13 24.84
CA THR A 139 -36.19 28.40 24.17
C THR A 139 -37.15 29.43 24.77
N PHE A 140 -36.89 30.73 24.57
CA PHE A 140 -37.72 31.81 25.08
C PHE A 140 -38.12 32.82 24.00
N GLY A 141 -39.17 33.61 24.27
CA GLY A 141 -39.53 34.72 23.40
C GLY A 141 -40.90 35.34 23.65
N THR A 142 -41.23 36.31 22.81
CA THR A 142 -42.47 37.09 22.80
C THR A 142 -43.59 36.37 22.02
N TYR A 143 -43.98 35.18 22.48
CA TYR A 143 -44.93 34.31 21.74
C TYR A 143 -46.29 35.01 21.58
N GLY A 144 -46.91 34.89 20.39
CA GLY A 144 -48.16 35.58 20.08
C GLY A 144 -48.02 37.11 19.93
N GLY A 145 -46.79 37.63 19.87
CA GLY A 145 -46.52 39.07 19.69
C GLY A 145 -46.65 39.92 20.96
N VAL A 146 -46.59 39.32 22.15
CA VAL A 146 -46.61 40.05 23.43
C VAL A 146 -45.41 40.98 23.55
N THR A 147 -45.65 42.24 23.90
CA THR A 147 -44.59 43.23 24.17
C THR A 147 -43.99 43.03 25.57
N ASP A 148 -42.69 43.30 25.70
CA ASP A 148 -41.94 43.39 26.96
C ASP A 148 -41.87 42.17 27.89
N HIS A 149 -42.49 41.04 27.57
CA HIS A 149 -42.37 39.82 28.38
C HIS A 149 -41.86 38.62 27.57
N HIS A 150 -41.01 37.80 28.19
CA HIS A 150 -40.54 36.54 27.62
C HIS A 150 -41.28 35.36 28.25
N TYR A 151 -41.86 34.52 27.39
CA TYR A 151 -42.42 33.22 27.76
C TYR A 151 -41.44 32.11 27.41
N LEU A 152 -41.62 30.93 28.01
CA LEU A 152 -40.71 29.78 27.88
C LEU A 152 -41.41 28.60 27.21
N CYS A 153 -40.71 27.94 26.29
CA CYS A 153 -41.13 26.72 25.63
C CYS A 153 -40.08 25.63 25.89
N ILE A 154 -40.47 24.56 26.56
CA ILE A 154 -39.60 23.43 26.90
C ILE A 154 -39.90 22.26 25.95
N GLN A 155 -38.89 21.72 25.28
CA GLN A 155 -39.00 20.47 24.53
C GLN A 155 -38.74 19.29 25.48
N SER A 156 -39.64 18.31 25.51
CA SER A 156 -39.41 17.06 26.23
C SER A 156 -38.65 16.03 25.37
N MET A 157 -37.96 15.10 26.04
CA MET A 157 -37.23 13.97 25.44
C MET A 157 -38.12 13.07 24.56
N ASP A 158 -39.44 13.09 24.78
CA ASP A 158 -40.48 12.37 24.03
C ASP A 158 -41.28 13.28 23.05
N GLY A 159 -40.81 14.51 22.81
CA GLY A 159 -41.28 15.33 21.69
C GLY A 159 -42.51 16.20 21.97
N MET A 160 -42.83 16.47 23.23
CA MET A 160 -43.85 17.44 23.62
C MET A 160 -43.20 18.82 23.81
N LEU A 161 -43.69 19.83 23.10
CA LEU A 161 -43.44 21.23 23.43
C LEU A 161 -44.39 21.64 24.57
N MET A 162 -43.86 22.21 25.64
CA MET A 162 -44.61 22.63 26.83
C MET A 162 -44.44 24.14 27.02
N PHE A 163 -45.54 24.89 27.05
CA PHE A 163 -45.57 26.35 27.05
C PHE A 163 -45.89 26.92 28.43
N PHE A 164 -45.05 27.87 28.86
CA PHE A 164 -45.13 28.52 30.17
C PHE A 164 -45.21 30.03 30.01
N GLU A 165 -46.39 30.58 30.26
CA GLU A 165 -46.60 32.01 30.51
C GLU A 165 -46.13 32.31 31.94
N GLN A 166 -44.81 32.44 32.06
CA GLN A 166 -44.07 32.79 33.29
C GLN A 166 -44.33 31.82 34.45
N ASP A 167 -45.04 32.25 35.49
CA ASP A 167 -45.39 31.44 36.67
C ASP A 167 -46.60 30.50 36.43
N SER A 168 -47.18 30.54 35.24
CA SER A 168 -48.26 29.66 34.79
C SER A 168 -47.84 28.72 33.65
N TYR A 169 -48.48 27.54 33.60
CA TYR A 169 -48.38 26.61 32.47
C TYR A 169 -49.65 26.74 31.62
N THR A 170 -49.48 27.03 30.32
CA THR A 170 -50.62 27.30 29.43
C THR A 170 -51.12 26.02 28.76
N PHE A 171 -50.25 25.33 28.02
CA PHE A 171 -50.58 24.10 27.28
C PHE A 171 -49.30 23.38 26.82
N GLY A 172 -49.45 22.23 26.16
CA GLY A 172 -48.36 21.60 25.42
C GLY A 172 -48.86 20.78 24.24
N ARG A 173 -47.99 20.44 23.29
CA ARG A 173 -48.33 19.72 22.05
C ARG A 173 -47.22 18.76 21.66
N PHE A 174 -47.59 17.58 21.17
CA PHE A 174 -46.63 16.61 20.59
C PHE A 174 -46.29 16.96 19.14
N LEU A 175 -44.99 16.94 18.83
CA LEU A 175 -44.48 17.05 17.47
C LEU A 175 -44.81 15.78 16.65
N PRO A 176 -45.31 15.90 15.41
CA PRO A 176 -45.62 14.75 14.58
C PRO A 176 -44.34 14.04 14.09
N GLY A 177 -44.33 12.69 14.10
CA GLY A 177 -43.23 11.92 13.52
C GLY A 177 -41.93 11.88 14.34
N PHE A 178 -41.99 12.33 15.59
CA PHE A 178 -40.86 12.37 16.52
C PHE A 178 -40.26 10.98 16.82
N LEU A 179 -38.93 10.95 17.01
CA LEU A 179 -38.18 9.78 17.49
C LEU A 179 -37.02 10.17 18.42
N LEU A 180 -36.36 11.31 18.14
CA LEU A 180 -35.33 11.92 18.96
C LEU A 180 -35.55 13.44 18.99
N PRO A 181 -35.20 14.12 20.10
CA PRO A 181 -35.18 15.57 20.15
C PRO A 181 -34.09 16.12 19.23
N GLY A 182 -34.32 17.34 18.74
CA GLY A 182 -33.38 18.13 17.96
C GLY A 182 -33.44 19.59 18.41
N PRO A 183 -32.52 20.44 17.95
CA PRO A 183 -32.42 21.82 18.42
C PRO A 183 -33.69 22.61 18.07
N LEU A 184 -34.10 23.50 18.98
CA LEU A 184 -35.34 24.27 18.94
C LEU A 184 -35.05 25.76 19.10
N ALA A 185 -35.62 26.60 18.23
CA ALA A 185 -35.61 28.05 18.38
C ALA A 185 -36.97 28.68 18.02
N TYR A 186 -37.22 29.88 18.53
CA TYR A 186 -38.38 30.71 18.19
C TYR A 186 -37.98 31.85 17.23
N ASN A 187 -38.74 32.06 16.16
CA ASN A 187 -38.62 33.26 15.31
C ASN A 187 -39.69 34.29 15.67
N PRO A 188 -39.35 35.42 16.31
CA PRO A 188 -40.31 36.46 16.68
C PRO A 188 -40.90 37.21 15.48
N ARG A 189 -40.29 37.14 14.28
CA ARG A 189 -40.77 37.83 13.08
C ARG A 189 -41.93 37.10 12.37
N THR A 190 -42.10 35.81 12.66
CA THR A 190 -43.13 34.94 12.05
C THR A 190 -43.97 34.18 13.08
N ASP A 191 -43.77 34.46 14.38
CA ASP A 191 -44.43 33.80 15.53
C ASP A 191 -44.42 32.27 15.39
N SER A 192 -43.23 31.71 15.13
CA SER A 192 -43.06 30.32 14.71
C SER A 192 -41.88 29.63 15.38
N PHE A 193 -42.12 28.41 15.86
CA PHE A 193 -41.11 27.51 16.41
C PHE A 193 -40.47 26.69 15.29
N LEU A 194 -39.14 26.67 15.29
CA LEU A 194 -38.31 26.03 14.29
C LEU A 194 -37.52 24.91 14.97
N THR A 195 -37.69 23.69 14.48
CA THR A 195 -37.03 22.50 15.02
C THR A 195 -36.50 21.61 13.89
N VAL A 196 -35.44 20.87 14.13
CA VAL A 196 -34.96 19.84 13.20
C VAL A 196 -35.36 18.46 13.72
N SER A 197 -36.11 17.69 12.92
CA SER A 197 -36.63 16.39 13.34
C SER A 197 -35.68 15.23 13.00
N SER A 198 -35.90 14.09 13.64
CA SER A 198 -35.24 12.81 13.33
C SER A 198 -35.31 12.39 11.85
N ALA A 199 -36.28 12.91 11.09
CA ALA A 199 -36.40 12.72 9.64
C ALA A 199 -35.41 13.58 8.80
N ARG A 200 -34.56 14.39 9.45
CA ARG A 200 -33.60 15.33 8.84
C ARG A 200 -34.30 16.47 8.09
N GLN A 201 -35.40 16.93 8.67
CA GLN A 201 -36.22 18.01 8.14
C GLN A 201 -36.20 19.18 9.12
N LEU A 202 -35.92 20.38 8.63
CA LEU A 202 -36.22 21.62 9.33
C LEU A 202 -37.72 21.87 9.18
N GLU A 203 -38.42 22.01 10.30
CA GLU A 203 -39.87 22.10 10.37
C GLU A 203 -40.27 23.39 11.12
N SER A 204 -41.21 24.14 10.54
CA SER A 204 -41.73 25.39 11.12
C SER A 204 -43.16 25.22 11.62
N TYR A 205 -43.43 25.59 12.87
CA TYR A 205 -44.73 25.48 13.52
C TYR A 205 -45.16 26.84 14.10
N LYS A 206 -46.17 27.48 13.49
CA LYS A 206 -46.75 28.75 13.98
C LYS A 206 -47.39 28.57 15.35
N TYR A 207 -47.21 29.54 16.25
CA TYR A 207 -47.75 29.50 17.60
C TYR A 207 -49.28 29.41 17.63
N GLU A 208 -49.97 30.18 16.78
CA GLU A 208 -51.43 30.07 16.57
C GLU A 208 -51.88 28.64 16.19
N THR A 209 -51.06 27.91 15.41
CA THR A 209 -51.37 26.53 15.02
C THR A 209 -51.12 25.56 16.18
N LEU A 210 -50.14 25.84 17.05
CA LEU A 210 -49.84 25.06 18.25
C LEU A 210 -50.90 25.24 19.34
N THR A 211 -51.36 26.48 19.60
CA THR A 211 -52.42 26.75 20.58
C THR A 211 -53.73 26.05 20.19
N VAL A 212 -54.16 26.21 18.93
CA VAL A 212 -55.45 25.70 18.40
C VAL A 212 -55.43 24.19 18.07
N ALA A 213 -54.27 23.56 17.92
CA ALA A 213 -54.18 22.11 17.73
C ALA A 213 -54.81 21.34 18.91
N SER A 214 -55.50 20.24 18.62
CA SER A 214 -55.97 19.32 19.67
C SER A 214 -54.85 18.39 20.11
N ASP A 215 -54.82 18.05 21.39
CA ASP A 215 -53.93 17.00 21.88
C ASP A 215 -54.23 15.66 21.19
N ALA A 216 -53.18 14.98 20.76
CA ALA A 216 -53.26 13.76 19.98
C ALA A 216 -53.52 12.50 20.83
N GLU A 217 -53.27 12.57 22.15
CA GLU A 217 -53.31 11.39 23.03
C GLU A 217 -53.84 11.65 24.45
N THR A 218 -55.16 11.43 24.63
CA THR A 218 -55.63 10.65 25.79
C THR A 218 -55.59 9.16 25.43
N ARG A 219 -54.39 8.58 25.32
CA ARG A 219 -54.19 7.14 25.03
C ARG A 219 -54.47 6.20 26.23
N GLN A 220 -55.28 6.66 27.18
CA GLN A 220 -55.74 5.88 28.34
C GLN A 220 -57.23 6.16 28.63
N ASP A 221 -58.12 5.78 27.73
CA ASP A 221 -59.39 5.10 28.08
C ASP A 221 -60.17 4.68 26.83
N ALA A 222 -60.56 3.41 26.74
CA ALA A 222 -61.13 2.82 25.52
C ALA A 222 -62.67 2.92 25.40
N ASN A 223 -63.35 3.58 26.33
CA ASN A 223 -64.79 3.39 26.57
C ASN A 223 -65.65 4.67 26.61
N LEU A 224 -65.22 5.78 26.00
CA LEU A 224 -66.07 6.98 25.83
C LEU A 224 -66.10 7.48 24.37
N PRO A 225 -67.26 7.93 23.85
CA PRO A 225 -67.41 8.30 22.44
C PRO A 225 -66.75 9.65 22.10
N LEU A 226 -65.94 9.65 21.06
CA LEU A 226 -65.11 10.79 20.63
C LEU A 226 -65.94 12.02 20.22
N LYS A 227 -65.87 13.10 21.00
CA LYS A 227 -66.46 14.42 20.68
C LYS A 227 -65.43 15.56 20.73
N SER A 228 -64.54 15.60 19.74
CA SER A 228 -64.07 16.88 19.15
C SER A 228 -63.35 16.63 17.82
N GLY A 229 -63.63 17.46 16.81
CA GLY A 229 -63.02 17.39 15.48
C GLY A 229 -61.74 18.22 15.38
N GLY A 230 -60.73 17.89 16.19
CA GLY A 230 -59.44 18.60 16.17
C GLY A 230 -58.69 18.43 14.86
N LYS A 231 -58.11 19.52 14.32
CA LYS A 231 -57.12 19.41 13.24
C LYS A 231 -55.84 18.79 13.80
N ARG A 232 -55.27 17.82 13.08
CA ARG A 232 -53.95 17.26 13.36
C ARG A 232 -52.89 18.36 13.19
N LEU A 233 -51.95 18.48 14.13
CA LEU A 233 -50.81 19.38 14.00
C LEU A 233 -49.98 19.00 12.76
N MET A 234 -49.70 20.02 11.94
CA MET A 234 -48.87 19.94 10.74
C MET A 234 -47.93 21.16 10.74
N PRO A 235 -46.69 21.02 10.24
CA PRO A 235 -45.82 22.17 10.01
C PRO A 235 -46.37 23.09 8.91
N ASP A 236 -46.08 24.38 9.04
CA ASP A 236 -46.39 25.45 8.07
C ASP A 236 -45.54 25.31 6.81
N TRP A 237 -44.26 24.99 7.00
CA TRP A 237 -43.33 24.58 5.94
C TRP A 237 -42.28 23.59 6.46
N THR A 238 -41.68 22.82 5.54
CA THR A 238 -40.63 21.84 5.84
C THR A 238 -39.53 21.87 4.80
N PHE A 239 -38.26 21.74 5.21
CA PHE A 239 -37.11 21.64 4.31
C PHE A 239 -36.21 20.44 4.66
N VAL A 240 -35.85 19.62 3.67
CA VAL A 240 -35.02 18.42 3.88
C VAL A 240 -33.52 18.79 3.88
N LEU A 241 -32.89 18.76 5.06
CA LEU A 241 -31.45 19.06 5.24
C LEU A 241 -30.54 17.91 4.77
N GLY A 242 -31.03 16.67 4.87
CA GLY A 242 -30.28 15.45 4.52
C GLY A 242 -29.35 14.92 5.63
N GLU A 243 -29.07 15.73 6.65
CA GLU A 243 -28.33 15.39 7.89
C GLU A 243 -29.01 16.00 9.12
N GLN A 244 -28.56 15.65 10.32
CA GLN A 244 -29.05 16.28 11.55
C GLN A 244 -28.39 17.63 11.81
N ALA A 245 -29.04 18.45 12.63
CA ALA A 245 -28.53 19.71 13.14
C ALA A 245 -28.08 19.57 14.60
N LEU A 246 -26.96 20.23 14.93
CA LEU A 246 -26.46 20.38 16.29
C LEU A 246 -27.20 21.53 17.00
N ASP A 247 -27.35 22.65 16.30
CA ASP A 247 -27.89 23.90 16.83
C ASP A 247 -28.65 24.69 15.76
N ILE A 248 -29.60 25.55 16.20
CA ILE A 248 -30.41 26.44 15.38
C ILE A 248 -30.54 27.80 16.05
N CYS A 249 -30.21 28.87 15.33
CA CYS A 249 -30.21 30.22 15.88
C CYS A 249 -30.94 31.20 14.95
N VAL A 250 -31.79 32.04 15.55
CA VAL A 250 -32.50 33.14 14.88
C VAL A 250 -32.04 34.46 15.51
N PRO A 251 -31.04 35.17 14.94
CA PRO A 251 -30.45 36.34 15.58
C PRO A 251 -31.34 37.57 15.47
N SER A 252 -31.76 38.11 16.62
CA SER A 252 -32.51 39.36 16.75
C SER A 252 -31.60 40.60 16.73
N PHE A 253 -30.95 40.88 15.60
CA PHE A 253 -30.08 42.06 15.47
C PHE A 253 -30.89 43.36 15.32
N SER A 254 -30.73 44.27 16.28
CA SER A 254 -31.28 45.63 16.21
C SER A 254 -30.48 46.53 15.24
N HIS A 255 -30.65 46.31 13.93
CA HIS A 255 -30.22 47.27 12.91
C HIS A 255 -31.30 48.35 12.75
N SER A 256 -31.00 49.56 13.21
CA SER A 256 -31.93 50.70 13.38
C SER A 256 -32.54 51.31 12.10
N SER A 257 -32.53 50.57 10.98
CA SER A 257 -32.88 51.09 9.65
C SER A 257 -33.80 50.19 8.81
N ALA A 258 -34.32 49.07 9.35
CA ALA A 258 -35.43 48.33 8.71
C ALA A 258 -36.15 47.34 9.67
N SER A 259 -37.30 47.74 10.21
CA SER A 259 -38.22 46.82 10.95
C SER A 259 -38.94 45.80 10.04
N SER A 260 -38.65 45.82 8.73
CA SER A 260 -39.23 44.96 7.69
C SER A 260 -38.24 43.97 7.06
N ALA A 261 -36.99 43.93 7.53
CA ALA A 261 -35.99 43.00 6.99
C ALA A 261 -36.25 41.55 7.44
N PRO A 262 -36.13 40.54 6.55
CA PRO A 262 -36.35 39.13 6.90
C PRO A 262 -35.21 38.57 7.76
N LEU A 263 -35.54 38.05 8.94
CA LEU A 263 -34.57 37.46 9.86
C LEU A 263 -34.00 36.17 9.26
N PRO A 264 -32.67 35.97 9.31
CA PRO A 264 -32.04 34.77 8.77
C PRO A 264 -32.15 33.62 9.78
N VAL A 265 -32.81 32.53 9.41
CA VAL A 265 -32.79 31.30 10.22
C VAL A 265 -31.50 30.54 9.92
N LEU A 266 -30.61 30.42 10.89
CA LEU A 266 -29.32 29.74 10.74
C LEU A 266 -29.36 28.36 11.40
N VAL A 267 -28.91 27.34 10.67
CA VAL A 267 -28.88 25.94 11.13
C VAL A 267 -27.47 25.38 10.95
N LEU A 268 -26.92 24.81 12.02
CA LEU A 268 -25.63 24.12 12.00
C LEU A 268 -25.85 22.61 11.85
N GLY A 269 -25.68 22.09 10.63
CA GLY A 269 -25.65 20.66 10.37
C GLY A 269 -24.32 20.01 10.74
N GLU A 270 -24.31 18.67 10.87
CA GLU A 270 -23.10 17.86 11.10
C GLU A 270 -21.92 18.20 10.16
N ARG A 271 -22.19 18.63 8.91
CA ARG A 271 -21.19 18.94 7.87
C ARG A 271 -21.52 20.18 7.04
N ASN A 272 -22.67 20.83 7.24
CA ASN A 272 -23.12 21.96 6.43
C ASN A 272 -23.73 23.05 7.29
N LEU A 273 -23.31 24.29 7.07
CA LEU A 273 -24.00 25.48 7.55
C LEU A 273 -25.10 25.87 6.55
N PHE A 274 -26.31 26.09 7.04
CA PHE A 274 -27.43 26.60 6.24
C PHE A 274 -27.93 27.95 6.79
N CYS A 275 -28.33 28.84 5.88
CA CYS A 275 -29.03 30.09 6.18
C CYS A 275 -30.30 30.13 5.33
N PHE A 276 -31.46 30.25 5.96
CA PHE A 276 -32.77 30.32 5.32
C PHE A 276 -33.37 31.74 5.40
N ASP A 277 -34.33 32.03 4.53
CA ASP A 277 -35.36 33.03 4.81
C ASP A 277 -36.45 32.45 5.74
N ASP A 278 -37.33 33.29 6.27
CA ASP A 278 -38.40 32.84 7.17
C ASP A 278 -39.49 32.00 6.48
N ASN A 279 -39.43 31.87 5.13
CA ASN A 279 -40.33 31.03 4.32
C ASN A 279 -39.75 29.63 4.06
N GLY A 280 -38.54 29.33 4.52
CA GLY A 280 -37.87 28.04 4.34
C GLY A 280 -37.03 27.90 3.06
N HIS A 281 -36.78 28.98 2.32
CA HIS A 281 -35.84 28.98 1.18
C HIS A 281 -34.40 29.17 1.66
N ILE A 282 -33.44 28.45 1.09
CA ILE A 282 -32.01 28.68 1.37
C ILE A 282 -31.58 30.04 0.80
N ARG A 283 -31.18 30.96 1.68
CA ARG A 283 -30.46 32.21 1.35
C ARG A 283 -29.01 31.93 0.98
N PHE A 284 -28.35 31.05 1.72
CA PHE A 284 -27.06 30.45 1.34
C PHE A 284 -26.80 29.14 2.11
N MET A 285 -25.94 28.28 1.56
CA MET A 285 -25.41 27.10 2.27
C MET A 285 -23.89 27.00 2.07
N LYS A 286 -23.19 26.46 3.08
CA LYS A 286 -21.75 26.22 3.05
C LYS A 286 -21.43 24.84 3.60
N LYS A 287 -21.01 23.93 2.71
CA LYS A 287 -20.40 22.66 3.10
C LYS A 287 -19.08 22.92 3.84
N LEU A 288 -18.95 22.36 5.02
CA LEU A 288 -17.76 22.38 5.86
C LEU A 288 -16.84 21.21 5.48
N GLU A 289 -15.54 21.37 5.68
CA GLU A 289 -14.51 20.35 5.39
C GLU A 289 -13.91 19.77 6.68
N PHE A 290 -14.57 20.06 7.81
CA PHE A 290 -14.29 19.68 9.17
C PHE A 290 -15.63 19.48 9.89
N ASN A 291 -15.62 18.79 11.03
CA ASN A 291 -16.80 18.70 11.89
C ASN A 291 -16.90 19.99 12.74
N PRO A 292 -17.98 20.78 12.65
CA PRO A 292 -18.22 21.86 13.60
C PRO A 292 -18.60 21.27 14.97
N SER A 293 -18.35 22.02 16.04
CA SER A 293 -18.78 21.66 17.40
C SER A 293 -19.92 22.57 17.87
N CYS A 294 -19.79 23.88 17.67
CA CYS A 294 -20.80 24.88 18.02
C CYS A 294 -20.73 26.10 17.10
N PHE A 295 -21.76 26.95 17.09
CA PHE A 295 -21.73 28.24 16.37
C PHE A 295 -22.44 29.37 17.12
N LEU A 296 -22.24 30.61 16.67
CA LEU A 296 -22.98 31.78 17.16
C LEU A 296 -23.01 32.88 16.08
N PRO A 297 -24.19 33.28 15.57
CA PRO A 297 -24.31 34.50 14.79
C PRO A 297 -24.20 35.73 15.68
N TYR A 298 -23.42 36.72 15.25
CA TYR A 298 -23.25 37.99 15.96
C TYR A 298 -23.36 39.19 15.00
N ALA A 299 -23.56 40.37 15.56
CA ALA A 299 -23.89 41.57 14.79
C ALA A 299 -22.84 41.87 13.72
N SER A 300 -23.32 42.22 12.51
CA SER A 300 -22.43 42.59 11.41
C SER A 300 -22.16 44.09 11.38
N VAL A 301 -20.96 44.44 10.92
CA VAL A 301 -20.51 45.84 10.72
C VAL A 301 -20.91 46.35 9.32
N THR A 302 -21.44 45.48 8.45
CA THR A 302 -21.87 45.85 7.09
C THR A 302 -23.26 45.31 6.78
N ASP A 303 -24.14 46.18 6.32
CA ASP A 303 -25.56 45.91 6.07
C ASP A 303 -25.80 44.70 5.15
N GLY A 304 -26.88 43.96 5.42
CA GLY A 304 -27.29 42.79 4.64
C GLY A 304 -26.40 41.54 4.78
N THR A 305 -25.35 41.59 5.61
CA THR A 305 -24.47 40.44 5.91
C THR A 305 -24.61 39.99 7.36
N ILE A 306 -24.28 38.73 7.62
CA ILE A 306 -24.27 38.13 8.96
C ILE A 306 -22.84 37.71 9.28
N ASN A 307 -22.35 38.05 10.47
CA ASN A 307 -21.11 37.47 10.97
C ASN A 307 -21.43 36.24 11.84
N LEU A 308 -20.57 35.24 11.77
CA LEU A 308 -20.73 33.96 12.47
C LEU A 308 -19.40 33.55 13.10
N LEU A 309 -19.43 33.24 14.39
CA LEU A 309 -18.40 32.44 15.04
C LEU A 309 -18.74 30.95 14.88
N LEU A 310 -17.76 30.15 14.52
CA LEU A 310 -17.91 28.70 14.39
C LEU A 310 -16.73 28.01 15.07
N GLY A 311 -17.02 27.15 16.04
CA GLY A 311 -16.05 26.24 16.67
C GLY A 311 -15.97 24.91 15.93
N ASN A 312 -14.81 24.25 15.97
CA ASN A 312 -14.65 22.90 15.41
C ASN A 312 -13.82 21.98 16.31
N HIS A 313 -13.93 20.68 16.05
CA HIS A 313 -13.22 19.62 16.80
C HIS A 313 -11.70 19.58 16.54
N ASN A 314 -11.13 20.53 15.79
CA ASN A 314 -9.69 20.68 15.55
C ASN A 314 -9.09 21.86 16.36
N ASN A 315 -9.74 22.24 17.47
CA ASN A 315 -9.38 23.38 18.34
C ASN A 315 -9.20 24.69 17.55
N MET A 316 -10.09 24.98 16.60
CA MET A 316 -10.10 26.27 15.90
C MET A 316 -11.46 26.97 15.99
N LEU A 317 -11.40 28.26 16.25
CA LEU A 317 -12.49 29.23 16.12
C LEU A 317 -12.37 29.93 14.77
N GLN A 318 -13.44 29.90 13.97
CA GLN A 318 -13.49 30.50 12.64
C GLN A 318 -14.54 31.61 12.60
N VAL A 319 -14.15 32.75 12.03
CA VAL A 319 -15.01 33.91 11.83
C VAL A 319 -15.43 33.96 10.37
N TYR A 320 -16.70 33.73 10.11
CA TYR A 320 -17.32 33.80 8.78
C TYR A 320 -18.14 35.08 8.61
N GLN A 321 -18.13 35.65 7.41
CA GLN A 321 -19.11 36.62 6.95
C GLN A 321 -19.94 35.98 5.83
N ASN A 322 -21.21 35.68 6.11
CA ASN A 322 -22.06 34.77 5.33
C ASN A 322 -21.38 33.41 5.06
N VAL A 323 -20.68 33.28 3.94
CA VAL A 323 -19.96 32.06 3.48
C VAL A 323 -18.44 32.26 3.45
N THR A 324 -17.97 33.50 3.53
CA THR A 324 -16.56 33.88 3.36
C THR A 324 -15.84 33.82 4.70
N LEU A 325 -14.81 32.98 4.82
CA LEU A 325 -13.93 32.96 5.98
C LEU A 325 -13.16 34.29 6.05
N LYS A 326 -13.22 34.98 7.19
CA LYS A 326 -12.54 36.26 7.46
C LYS A 326 -11.38 36.12 8.42
N TRP A 327 -11.50 35.24 9.40
CA TRP A 327 -10.45 34.95 10.37
C TRP A 327 -10.50 33.50 10.82
N ALA A 328 -9.36 32.96 11.25
CA ALA A 328 -9.27 31.68 11.94
C ALA A 328 -8.27 31.83 13.09
N ALA A 329 -8.62 31.31 14.26
CA ALA A 329 -7.83 31.40 15.47
C ALA A 329 -7.77 30.04 16.17
N GLN A 330 -6.56 29.58 16.50
CA GLN A 330 -6.34 28.38 17.30
C GLN A 330 -6.79 28.63 18.75
N LEU A 331 -7.62 27.74 19.27
CA LEU A 331 -8.01 27.61 20.68
C LEU A 331 -7.11 26.57 21.38
N SER A 332 -7.14 26.54 22.72
CA SER A 332 -6.51 25.48 23.52
C SER A 332 -7.30 24.17 23.52
N PHE A 333 -8.64 24.23 23.41
CA PHE A 333 -9.56 23.10 23.50
C PHE A 333 -10.65 23.13 22.40
N VAL A 334 -11.53 22.12 22.36
CA VAL A 334 -12.73 22.09 21.51
C VAL A 334 -13.86 22.84 22.23
N PRO A 335 -14.38 23.95 21.70
CA PRO A 335 -15.50 24.65 22.33
C PRO A 335 -16.81 23.90 22.07
N VAL A 336 -17.61 23.71 23.12
CA VAL A 336 -18.97 23.14 23.05
C VAL A 336 -20.02 24.26 23.11
N ALA A 337 -19.68 25.39 23.75
CA ALA A 337 -20.47 26.61 23.67
C ALA A 337 -19.59 27.83 23.36
N VAL A 338 -20.11 28.77 22.58
CA VAL A 338 -19.51 30.08 22.30
C VAL A 338 -20.56 31.19 22.47
N ARG A 339 -20.17 32.26 23.15
CA ARG A 339 -20.93 33.51 23.31
C ARG A 339 -20.01 34.72 23.06
N VAL A 340 -20.60 35.88 22.83
CA VAL A 340 -19.88 37.16 22.71
C VAL A 340 -20.34 38.07 23.84
N ALA A 341 -19.40 38.63 24.59
CA ALA A 341 -19.65 39.43 25.79
C ALA A 341 -18.99 40.82 25.71
N ASN A 342 -19.50 41.75 26.50
CA ASN A 342 -19.02 43.12 26.63
C ASN A 342 -18.68 43.43 28.09
N PHE A 343 -17.39 43.57 28.36
CA PHE A 343 -16.86 43.89 29.68
C PHE A 343 -16.38 45.35 29.74
N PRO A 344 -16.10 45.92 30.94
CA PRO A 344 -15.73 47.33 31.09
C PRO A 344 -14.56 47.79 30.22
N GLU A 345 -13.53 46.95 30.07
CA GLU A 345 -12.31 47.28 29.32
C GLU A 345 -12.34 46.82 27.86
N LEU A 346 -13.19 45.84 27.50
CA LEU A 346 -13.14 45.18 26.20
C LEU A 346 -14.53 44.71 25.74
N LYS A 347 -14.94 45.16 24.55
CA LYS A 347 -16.20 44.77 23.90
C LYS A 347 -15.96 43.70 22.84
N GLY A 348 -16.94 42.83 22.62
CA GLY A 348 -16.85 41.77 21.63
C GLY A 348 -15.88 40.63 22.02
N VAL A 349 -15.69 40.38 23.32
CA VAL A 349 -14.86 39.28 23.83
C VAL A 349 -15.55 37.96 23.52
N VAL A 350 -14.80 36.99 22.97
CA VAL A 350 -15.34 35.65 22.70
C VAL A 350 -15.17 34.80 23.95
N VAL A 351 -16.31 34.45 24.56
CA VAL A 351 -16.39 33.51 25.68
C VAL A 351 -16.62 32.12 25.12
N SER A 352 -15.77 31.17 25.48
CA SER A 352 -15.83 29.78 25.02
C SER A 352 -15.74 28.82 26.20
N LEU A 353 -16.52 27.75 26.15
CA LEU A 353 -16.61 26.71 27.19
C LEU A 353 -16.34 25.33 26.57
N SER A 354 -15.45 24.55 27.19
CA SER A 354 -15.19 23.14 26.87
C SER A 354 -16.18 22.20 27.55
N SER A 355 -16.31 20.97 27.06
CA SER A 355 -16.99 19.86 27.77
C SER A 355 -16.39 19.62 29.15
N ASP A 356 -15.09 19.87 29.29
CA ASP A 356 -14.25 19.51 30.45
C ASP A 356 -14.10 20.69 31.43
N GLY A 357 -14.99 21.68 31.37
CA GLY A 357 -15.01 22.82 32.29
C GLY A 357 -14.00 23.94 32.05
N HIS A 358 -13.16 23.88 31.01
CA HIS A 358 -12.34 25.04 30.64
C HIS A 358 -13.22 26.19 30.12
N LEU A 359 -13.21 27.33 30.83
CA LEU A 359 -13.89 28.57 30.47
C LEU A 359 -12.85 29.62 30.06
N PHE A 360 -12.99 30.19 28.87
CA PHE A 360 -11.96 31.01 28.23
C PHE A 360 -12.56 32.23 27.56
N CYS A 361 -12.29 33.41 28.13
CA CYS A 361 -12.65 34.72 27.61
C CYS A 361 -11.47 35.28 26.81
N SER A 362 -11.67 35.47 25.50
CA SER A 362 -10.55 35.63 24.56
C SER A 362 -10.76 36.69 23.47
N TYR A 363 -9.65 37.15 22.92
CA TYR A 363 -9.60 38.07 21.77
C TYR A 363 -8.73 37.52 20.64
N MET A 364 -8.90 38.05 19.42
CA MET A 364 -8.16 37.57 18.25
C MET A 364 -6.73 38.11 18.26
N GLY A 365 -5.73 37.23 18.30
CA GLY A 365 -4.32 37.62 18.19
C GLY A 365 -3.95 38.02 16.76
N THR A 366 -3.47 39.26 16.59
CA THR A 366 -3.23 39.90 15.29
C THR A 366 -1.76 40.09 14.92
N ASP A 367 -0.82 39.85 15.83
CA ASP A 367 0.59 40.25 15.65
C ASP A 367 1.36 39.17 14.87
N PRO A 368 1.77 39.44 13.60
CA PRO A 368 2.57 38.51 12.83
C PRO A 368 3.92 38.27 13.52
N SER A 369 4.32 37.01 13.59
CA SER A 369 5.71 36.66 13.88
C SER A 369 6.56 36.89 12.64
N PHE A 370 7.54 37.78 12.72
CA PHE A 370 8.73 37.64 11.89
C PHE A 370 9.43 36.33 12.28
N PHE A 371 9.86 35.54 11.30
CA PHE A 371 10.61 34.30 11.51
C PHE A 371 12.10 34.58 11.81
N THR A 372 12.36 35.50 12.74
CA THR A 372 13.71 35.62 13.33
C THR A 372 13.95 34.44 14.27
N THR A 373 15.02 33.71 14.04
CA THR A 373 15.58 32.81 15.05
C THR A 373 15.80 33.61 16.35
N PRO A 374 15.35 33.10 17.51
CA PRO A 374 15.70 33.72 18.79
C PRO A 374 17.22 33.85 18.89
N LYS A 375 17.72 34.96 19.42
CA LYS A 375 19.13 35.04 19.83
C LYS A 375 19.32 34.08 20.99
N VAL A 376 19.84 32.88 20.71
CA VAL A 376 20.14 31.86 21.72
C VAL A 376 21.47 32.21 22.37
N ASP A 377 21.48 33.28 23.14
CA ASP A 377 22.56 33.53 24.09
C ASP A 377 22.60 32.35 25.08
N ALA A 378 23.78 31.77 25.27
CA ALA A 378 24.04 30.59 26.13
C ALA A 378 23.45 29.23 25.69
N ARG A 379 23.61 28.85 24.42
CA ARG A 379 24.06 27.48 24.06
C ARG A 379 25.12 27.51 22.96
N GLU A 380 26.34 27.88 23.34
CA GLU A 380 27.51 27.61 22.53
C GLU A 380 27.63 26.08 22.34
N ALA A 381 27.75 25.62 21.10
CA ALA A 381 28.10 24.24 20.82
C ALA A 381 29.57 24.00 21.20
N ASP A 382 29.89 22.83 21.75
CA ASP A 382 31.28 22.47 22.04
C ASP A 382 32.04 22.23 20.72
N TYR A 383 32.64 23.32 20.21
CA TYR A 383 33.40 23.29 18.96
C TYR A 383 34.64 22.41 19.05
N GLU A 384 35.23 22.20 20.24
CA GLU A 384 36.36 21.27 20.41
C GLU A 384 35.90 19.82 20.25
N GLN A 385 34.76 19.44 20.87
CA GLN A 385 34.16 18.12 20.71
C GLN A 385 33.74 17.87 19.26
N VAL A 386 33.09 18.83 18.61
CA VAL A 386 32.66 18.74 17.21
C VAL A 386 33.85 18.66 16.25
N GLU A 387 34.90 19.45 16.45
CA GLU A 387 36.09 19.40 15.58
C GLU A 387 36.90 18.11 15.82
N ALA A 388 36.97 17.60 17.05
CA ALA A 388 37.60 16.31 17.36
C ALA A 388 36.86 15.14 16.71
N GLU A 389 35.52 15.12 16.74
CA GLU A 389 34.71 14.13 16.04
C GLU A 389 34.84 14.26 14.52
N MET A 390 34.78 15.47 13.97
CA MET A 390 34.98 15.69 12.53
C MET A 390 36.38 15.24 12.06
N LYS A 391 37.44 15.54 12.82
CA LYS A 391 38.81 15.04 12.54
C LYS A 391 38.90 13.52 12.60
N LYS A 392 38.15 12.86 13.50
CA LYS A 392 38.06 11.40 13.59
C LYS A 392 37.33 10.81 12.38
N LEU A 393 36.15 11.34 12.03
CA LEU A 393 35.36 10.89 10.88
C LEU A 393 36.11 11.10 9.55
N GLN A 394 36.73 12.27 9.35
CA GLN A 394 37.57 12.54 8.18
C GLN A 394 38.78 11.63 8.07
N ARG A 395 39.30 11.09 9.18
CA ARG A 395 40.38 10.10 9.17
C ARG A 395 39.85 8.75 8.67
N CYS A 396 38.73 8.27 9.21
CA CYS A 396 38.09 7.04 8.77
C CYS A 396 37.68 7.08 7.28
N ILE A 397 37.16 8.22 6.80
CA ILE A 397 36.87 8.43 5.37
C ILE A 397 38.15 8.31 4.54
N ARG A 398 39.24 9.01 4.93
CA ARG A 398 40.53 8.95 4.22
C ARG A 398 41.16 7.56 4.24
N GLU A 399 40.99 6.79 5.32
CA GLU A 399 41.45 5.40 5.42
C GLU A 399 40.69 4.49 4.47
N LEU A 400 39.35 4.57 4.47
CA LEU A 400 38.48 3.81 3.56
C LEU A 400 38.73 4.15 2.08
N THR A 401 38.92 5.43 1.73
CA THR A 401 39.19 5.84 0.34
C THR A 401 40.63 5.48 -0.12
N ARG A 402 41.58 5.27 0.80
CA ARG A 402 42.95 4.87 0.43
C ARG A 402 43.04 3.38 0.05
N THR A 403 42.14 2.54 0.54
CA THR A 403 41.88 1.22 -0.02
C THR A 403 40.96 1.34 -1.23
N GLN A 404 41.44 1.00 -2.43
CA GLN A 404 40.57 0.89 -3.61
C GLN A 404 39.64 -0.33 -3.54
N ASP A 405 39.82 -1.21 -2.54
CA ASP A 405 38.84 -2.21 -2.16
C ASP A 405 37.58 -1.53 -1.58
N ILE A 406 36.48 -1.58 -2.33
CA ILE A 406 35.14 -1.16 -1.86
C ILE A 406 34.65 -2.08 -0.73
N LEU A 407 35.24 -3.27 -0.60
CA LEU A 407 34.99 -4.22 0.48
C LEU A 407 35.91 -3.92 1.67
N PRO A 408 35.38 -3.89 2.92
CA PRO A 408 36.23 -3.77 4.10
C PRO A 408 37.16 -4.99 4.19
N LYS A 409 38.44 -4.75 4.44
CA LYS A 409 39.42 -5.81 4.66
C LYS A 409 38.99 -6.72 5.82
N THR A 410 39.34 -7.99 5.72
CA THR A 410 39.09 -9.02 6.74
C THR A 410 40.02 -8.90 7.95
N ASP A 411 40.30 -7.67 8.38
CA ASP A 411 41.18 -7.34 9.51
C ASP A 411 40.38 -7.28 10.83
N THR A 412 39.73 -8.40 11.16
CA THR A 412 39.26 -8.75 12.52
C THR A 412 39.05 -10.26 12.55
N GLY A 413 39.46 -10.94 13.62
CA GLY A 413 39.37 -12.40 13.71
C GLY A 413 37.92 -12.89 13.60
N GLU A 414 37.70 -13.97 12.85
CA GLU A 414 36.36 -14.47 12.48
C GLU A 414 35.39 -14.52 13.67
N ASP A 415 34.36 -13.66 13.68
CA ASP A 415 33.32 -13.60 14.73
C ASP A 415 32.63 -14.96 14.97
N LEU A 416 32.50 -15.76 13.91
CA LEU A 416 31.80 -17.03 13.86
C LEU A 416 32.55 -17.98 12.90
N LEU A 417 33.02 -19.12 13.40
CA LEU A 417 33.67 -20.16 12.61
C LEU A 417 32.67 -21.28 12.28
N VAL A 418 32.65 -21.73 11.01
CA VAL A 418 31.60 -22.61 10.45
C VAL A 418 32.20 -23.78 9.67
N ASN A 419 32.23 -24.95 10.30
CA ASN A 419 32.73 -26.19 9.69
C ASN A 419 31.57 -27.14 9.36
N ALA A 420 31.36 -27.41 8.08
CA ALA A 420 30.44 -28.45 7.64
C ALA A 420 31.13 -29.83 7.63
N THR A 421 30.43 -30.85 8.14
CA THR A 421 30.86 -32.25 8.10
C THR A 421 29.76 -33.10 7.48
N VAL A 422 30.10 -33.87 6.44
CA VAL A 422 29.18 -34.75 5.73
C VAL A 422 29.38 -36.18 6.23
N SER A 423 28.30 -36.90 6.52
CA SER A 423 28.37 -38.29 6.98
C SER A 423 29.04 -39.19 5.93
N SER A 424 29.98 -40.03 6.38
CA SER A 424 30.61 -41.06 5.55
C SER A 424 29.71 -42.28 5.29
N ARG A 425 28.49 -42.28 5.81
CA ARG A 425 27.47 -43.32 5.62
C ARG A 425 26.13 -42.69 5.27
N MET A 426 25.45 -43.27 4.28
CA MET A 426 24.07 -42.91 3.93
C MET A 426 23.10 -43.25 5.07
N ASP A 427 22.06 -42.45 5.20
CA ASP A 427 21.06 -42.54 6.26
C ASP A 427 20.23 -43.84 6.13
N LYS A 428 19.82 -44.42 7.26
CA LYS A 428 18.97 -45.62 7.32
C LYS A 428 17.94 -45.48 8.44
N PRO A 429 16.64 -45.31 8.15
CA PRO A 429 16.04 -45.14 6.82
C PRO A 429 16.51 -43.84 6.12
N SER A 430 16.31 -43.78 4.80
CA SER A 430 16.48 -42.53 4.03
C SER A 430 15.44 -41.49 4.45
N ARG A 431 15.84 -40.21 4.48
CA ARG A 431 14.98 -39.04 4.72
C ARG A 431 14.47 -38.39 3.42
N ALA A 432 14.64 -39.04 2.26
CA ALA A 432 14.25 -38.51 0.95
C ALA A 432 12.72 -38.47 0.74
N LEU A 433 12.23 -37.43 0.04
CA LEU A 433 10.81 -37.29 -0.32
C LEU A 433 10.37 -38.30 -1.40
N ILE A 434 11.22 -38.50 -2.40
CA ILE A 434 11.07 -39.56 -3.39
C ILE A 434 11.75 -40.80 -2.82
N LEU A 435 11.00 -41.88 -2.56
CA LEU A 435 11.56 -43.09 -1.95
C LEU A 435 12.32 -43.98 -2.95
N ASP A 436 11.88 -43.97 -4.21
CA ASP A 436 12.38 -44.83 -5.29
C ASP A 436 12.30 -44.09 -6.64
N ILE A 437 13.30 -44.29 -7.51
CA ILE A 437 13.25 -43.92 -8.91
C ILE A 437 13.59 -45.15 -9.75
N ASP A 438 12.65 -45.56 -10.61
CA ASP A 438 12.77 -46.68 -11.56
C ASP A 438 13.28 -48.02 -10.95
N GLY A 439 12.91 -48.30 -9.70
CA GLY A 439 13.29 -49.51 -8.95
C GLY A 439 14.60 -49.37 -8.16
N LEU A 440 15.14 -48.16 -8.04
CA LEU A 440 16.31 -47.84 -7.24
C LEU A 440 15.92 -46.94 -6.04
N PRO A 441 16.18 -47.36 -4.79
CA PRO A 441 15.86 -46.56 -3.62
C PRO A 441 16.75 -45.31 -3.53
N VAL A 442 16.14 -44.16 -3.24
CA VAL A 442 16.87 -42.88 -3.16
C VAL A 442 17.54 -42.75 -1.77
N PRO A 443 18.87 -42.65 -1.70
CA PRO A 443 19.57 -42.42 -0.44
C PRO A 443 19.44 -40.95 0.01
N SER A 444 19.61 -40.73 1.31
CA SER A 444 19.93 -39.41 1.85
C SER A 444 21.23 -39.48 2.65
N VAL A 445 21.89 -38.34 2.82
CA VAL A 445 23.10 -38.21 3.63
C VAL A 445 22.98 -37.06 4.61
N THR A 446 23.17 -37.36 5.88
CA THR A 446 23.20 -36.38 6.97
C THR A 446 24.44 -35.48 6.85
N VAL A 447 24.22 -34.17 6.98
CA VAL A 447 25.24 -33.12 7.06
C VAL A 447 25.08 -32.39 8.39
N GLN A 448 26.19 -32.28 9.14
CA GLN A 448 26.24 -31.58 10.42
C GLN A 448 27.14 -30.34 10.29
N VAL A 449 26.55 -29.17 10.56
CA VAL A 449 27.22 -27.87 10.54
C VAL A 449 27.58 -27.47 11.96
N HIS A 450 28.88 -27.39 12.24
CA HIS A 450 29.43 -27.01 13.54
C HIS A 450 29.70 -25.51 13.55
N LEU A 451 28.94 -24.79 14.36
CA LEU A 451 29.04 -23.34 14.56
C LEU A 451 29.81 -23.08 15.87
N LYS A 452 30.85 -22.24 15.83
CA LYS A 452 31.59 -21.77 17.01
C LYS A 452 31.62 -20.25 17.05
N ALA A 453 30.99 -19.67 18.07
CA ALA A 453 31.06 -18.23 18.34
C ALA A 453 32.45 -17.86 18.89
N ASN A 454 33.09 -16.84 18.31
CA ASN A 454 34.29 -16.20 18.84
C ASN A 454 33.98 -14.81 19.41
N SER A 455 32.93 -14.15 18.94
CA SER A 455 32.33 -12.96 19.56
C SER A 455 30.86 -13.20 19.94
N VAL A 456 30.19 -12.19 20.51
CA VAL A 456 28.74 -12.25 20.78
C VAL A 456 27.99 -11.81 19.53
N PHE A 457 27.07 -12.63 19.01
CA PHE A 457 26.18 -12.22 17.92
C PHE A 457 24.71 -12.38 18.30
N GLN A 458 23.89 -11.45 17.79
CA GLN A 458 22.43 -11.49 17.94
C GLN A 458 21.81 -12.48 16.96
N SER A 459 20.49 -12.70 17.05
CA SER A 459 19.76 -13.72 16.30
C SER A 459 20.11 -13.73 14.81
N SER A 460 20.68 -14.84 14.33
CA SER A 460 21.19 -14.97 12.96
C SER A 460 20.41 -16.00 12.16
N LYS A 461 20.52 -15.94 10.83
CA LYS A 461 19.84 -16.87 9.92
C LYS A 461 20.87 -17.65 9.11
N LEU A 462 20.82 -18.97 9.26
CA LEU A 462 21.60 -19.91 8.45
C LEU A 462 20.71 -20.42 7.31
N PHE A 463 21.25 -20.35 6.10
CA PHE A 463 20.65 -20.83 4.87
C PHE A 463 21.55 -21.89 4.24
N ILE A 464 20.97 -22.95 3.69
CA ILE A 464 21.65 -24.02 2.97
C ILE A 464 21.13 -24.04 1.54
N CYS A 465 22.03 -23.92 0.57
CA CYS A 465 21.75 -24.04 -0.85
C CYS A 465 22.47 -25.28 -1.41
N VAL A 466 21.77 -26.05 -2.25
CA VAL A 466 22.31 -27.22 -2.98
C VAL A 466 21.89 -27.13 -4.44
N GLN A 467 22.70 -27.67 -5.36
CA GLN A 467 22.39 -27.58 -6.79
C GLN A 467 21.15 -28.42 -7.17
N PRO A 468 20.19 -27.88 -7.95
CA PRO A 468 19.05 -28.66 -8.43
C PRO A 468 19.46 -29.91 -9.23
N PRO A 469 18.76 -31.05 -9.09
CA PRO A 469 17.55 -31.26 -8.30
C PRO A 469 17.84 -31.91 -6.93
N LEU A 470 18.99 -31.63 -6.31
CA LEU A 470 19.18 -31.97 -4.90
C LEU A 470 18.24 -31.13 -4.04
N ALA A 471 17.80 -31.70 -2.91
CA ALA A 471 17.05 -31.00 -1.88
C ALA A 471 17.61 -31.37 -0.50
N VAL A 472 17.21 -30.59 0.51
CA VAL A 472 17.54 -30.83 1.91
C VAL A 472 16.26 -30.98 2.73
N THR A 473 16.33 -31.64 3.89
CA THR A 473 15.18 -31.78 4.80
C THR A 473 14.73 -30.46 5.42
N GLN A 474 15.66 -29.51 5.54
CA GLN A 474 15.42 -28.15 6.00
C GLN A 474 16.54 -27.25 5.44
N ASP A 475 16.15 -26.13 4.83
CA ASP A 475 17.01 -25.18 4.12
C ASP A 475 17.34 -23.93 4.96
N GLN A 476 16.41 -23.48 5.80
CA GLN A 476 16.59 -22.34 6.71
C GLN A 476 16.55 -22.76 8.18
N PHE A 477 17.52 -22.25 8.95
CA PHE A 477 17.58 -22.37 10.41
C PHE A 477 17.73 -20.98 11.04
N VAL A 478 16.90 -20.72 12.07
CA VAL A 478 17.04 -19.52 12.92
C VAL A 478 17.94 -19.88 14.10
N LEU A 479 18.96 -19.07 14.32
CA LEU A 479 19.93 -19.22 15.39
C LEU A 479 19.65 -18.18 16.48
N GLU A 480 19.35 -18.65 17.68
CA GLU A 480 19.27 -17.83 18.89
C GLU A 480 20.61 -17.12 19.17
N PRO A 481 20.61 -15.98 19.90
CA PRO A 481 21.84 -15.28 20.27
C PRO A 481 22.87 -16.18 20.95
N MET A 482 24.14 -16.07 20.55
CA MET A 482 25.22 -16.93 21.04
C MET A 482 26.34 -16.11 21.70
N GLY A 483 26.76 -16.56 22.88
CA GLY A 483 27.87 -15.96 23.64
C GLY A 483 29.24 -16.48 23.20
N VAL A 484 30.31 -15.76 23.58
CA VAL A 484 31.70 -16.09 23.26
C VAL A 484 32.04 -17.54 23.63
N GLY A 485 32.66 -18.27 22.70
CA GLY A 485 33.10 -19.66 22.89
C GLY A 485 31.99 -20.71 22.80
N SER A 486 30.72 -20.32 22.74
CA SER A 486 29.60 -21.24 22.61
C SER A 486 29.61 -21.97 21.26
N LYS A 487 29.06 -23.19 21.26
CA LYS A 487 28.98 -24.06 20.08
C LYS A 487 27.54 -24.48 19.84
N LYS A 488 27.11 -24.50 18.59
CA LYS A 488 25.80 -25.03 18.17
C LYS A 488 26.01 -25.94 16.96
N VAL A 489 25.31 -27.07 16.93
CA VAL A 489 25.36 -28.00 15.79
C VAL A 489 23.98 -27.98 15.14
N VAL A 490 23.96 -27.84 13.81
CA VAL A 490 22.75 -27.89 12.99
C VAL A 490 22.85 -29.12 12.09
N GLU A 491 21.80 -29.94 12.05
CA GLU A 491 21.73 -31.15 11.23
C GLU A 491 20.62 -31.04 10.17
N PHE A 492 20.92 -31.45 8.95
CA PHE A 492 19.96 -31.70 7.88
C PHE A 492 20.40 -32.92 7.07
N SER A 493 19.49 -33.57 6.33
CA SER A 493 19.89 -34.57 5.32
C SER A 493 19.69 -34.00 3.92
N ALA A 494 20.67 -34.21 3.03
CA ALA A 494 20.56 -33.95 1.61
C ALA A 494 20.15 -35.22 0.85
N TYR A 495 19.36 -35.08 -0.23
CA TYR A 495 18.87 -36.19 -1.07
C TYR A 495 18.54 -35.70 -2.49
N LEU A 496 18.34 -36.63 -3.42
CA LEU A 496 17.89 -36.32 -4.79
C LEU A 496 16.36 -36.16 -4.84
N ASN A 497 15.89 -35.07 -5.43
CA ASN A 497 14.46 -34.71 -5.52
C ASN A 497 14.02 -34.44 -6.97
N GLY A 498 14.56 -35.20 -7.93
CA GLY A 498 14.22 -35.10 -9.35
C GLY A 498 14.73 -36.27 -10.17
N ARG A 499 14.25 -36.39 -11.42
CA ARG A 499 14.56 -37.52 -12.33
C ARG A 499 15.73 -37.24 -13.28
N TYR A 500 16.60 -36.31 -12.93
CA TYR A 500 17.83 -35.96 -13.67
C TYR A 500 18.98 -35.74 -12.67
N PRO A 501 20.25 -35.91 -13.07
CA PRO A 501 21.38 -35.70 -12.16
C PRO A 501 21.66 -34.20 -11.99
N PRO A 502 22.19 -33.78 -10.83
CA PRO A 502 22.56 -32.38 -10.59
C PRO A 502 23.81 -31.97 -11.36
N ALA A 503 23.96 -30.67 -11.63
CA ALA A 503 25.16 -30.13 -12.29
C ALA A 503 26.41 -30.11 -11.39
N ASP A 504 26.24 -30.15 -10.07
CA ASP A 504 27.35 -30.40 -9.14
C ASP A 504 26.82 -31.00 -7.83
N LEU A 505 27.71 -31.61 -7.05
CA LEU A 505 27.44 -32.15 -5.72
C LEU A 505 27.89 -31.19 -4.60
N THR A 506 28.13 -29.92 -4.93
CA THR A 506 28.47 -28.87 -3.97
C THR A 506 27.23 -28.28 -3.31
N GLY A 507 27.39 -27.88 -2.05
CA GLY A 507 26.42 -27.09 -1.30
C GLY A 507 27.09 -25.91 -0.61
N ASP A 508 26.38 -24.78 -0.59
CA ASP A 508 26.78 -23.53 0.05
C ASP A 508 25.96 -23.31 1.34
N ILE A 509 26.63 -23.01 2.44
CA ILE A 509 26.02 -22.56 3.70
C ILE A 509 26.28 -21.07 3.81
N THR A 510 25.22 -20.27 3.87
CA THR A 510 25.30 -18.81 4.06
C THR A 510 24.69 -18.44 5.40
N ILE A 511 25.43 -17.77 6.27
CA ILE A 511 24.92 -17.26 7.55
C ILE A 511 24.93 -15.74 7.54
N SER A 512 23.77 -15.12 7.71
CA SER A 512 23.65 -13.68 7.93
C SER A 512 23.41 -13.38 9.42
N TYR A 513 24.26 -12.52 9.98
CA TYR A 513 24.25 -12.12 11.40
C TYR A 513 24.55 -10.63 11.54
N SER A 514 24.13 -10.01 12.65
CA SER A 514 24.62 -8.70 13.07
C SER A 514 25.81 -8.86 14.00
N SER A 515 26.87 -8.07 13.77
CA SER A 515 27.96 -7.89 14.72
C SER A 515 27.47 -7.16 15.99
N PRO A 516 28.25 -7.14 17.09
CA PRO A 516 27.95 -6.32 18.27
C PRO A 516 27.66 -4.84 17.97
N THR A 517 28.23 -4.31 16.88
CA THR A 517 28.05 -2.93 16.40
C THR A 517 26.81 -2.73 15.53
N GLY A 518 25.94 -3.75 15.41
CA GLY A 518 24.73 -3.71 14.57
C GLY A 518 24.99 -3.82 13.07
N CYS A 519 26.25 -3.95 12.62
CA CYS A 519 26.57 -4.05 11.21
C CYS A 519 26.20 -5.46 10.68
N PRO A 520 25.49 -5.58 9.54
CA PRO A 520 25.26 -6.88 8.93
C PRO A 520 26.57 -7.48 8.43
N ARG A 521 26.72 -8.78 8.67
CA ARG A 521 27.79 -9.64 8.20
C ARG A 521 27.19 -10.88 7.56
N VAL A 522 27.89 -11.40 6.55
CA VAL A 522 27.56 -12.65 5.87
C VAL A 522 28.81 -13.50 5.83
N LEU A 523 28.71 -14.74 6.34
CA LEU A 523 29.75 -15.75 6.19
C LEU A 523 29.25 -16.82 5.22
N GLN A 524 30.14 -17.34 4.37
CA GLN A 524 29.86 -18.45 3.47
C GLN A 524 30.85 -19.60 3.69
N SER A 525 30.36 -20.83 3.72
CA SER A 525 31.15 -22.06 3.89
C SER A 525 30.61 -23.14 2.95
N ARG A 526 31.47 -24.04 2.46
CA ARG A 526 31.12 -25.02 1.41
C ARG A 526 31.27 -26.46 1.89
N PHE A 527 30.38 -27.32 1.39
CA PHE A 527 30.47 -28.77 1.55
C PHE A 527 30.31 -29.49 0.21
N ILE A 528 30.78 -30.75 0.16
CA ILE A 528 30.69 -31.61 -1.03
C ILE A 528 29.97 -32.89 -0.61
N LEU A 529 28.92 -33.25 -1.35
CA LEU A 529 28.12 -34.44 -1.15
C LEU A 529 28.75 -35.65 -1.89
N PRO A 530 28.68 -36.88 -1.32
CA PRO A 530 29.26 -38.07 -1.94
C PRO A 530 28.55 -38.45 -3.25
N LEU A 531 29.32 -38.88 -4.26
CA LEU A 531 28.80 -39.32 -5.56
C LEU A 531 27.72 -40.43 -5.45
N ALA A 532 27.84 -41.32 -4.46
CA ALA A 532 26.86 -42.37 -4.17
C ALA A 532 25.48 -41.85 -3.68
N LEU A 533 25.30 -40.54 -3.52
CA LEU A 533 23.99 -39.92 -3.26
C LEU A 533 23.11 -39.92 -4.53
N VAL A 534 23.72 -39.93 -5.73
CA VAL A 534 23.02 -39.77 -7.01
C VAL A 534 23.22 -40.92 -7.99
N CYS A 535 24.11 -41.87 -7.71
CA CYS A 535 24.32 -43.05 -8.56
C CYS A 535 24.64 -44.33 -7.75
N VAL A 536 24.45 -45.48 -8.41
CA VAL A 536 24.68 -46.84 -7.90
C VAL A 536 25.59 -47.63 -8.85
N PRO A 537 26.31 -48.66 -8.37
CA PRO A 537 27.12 -49.50 -9.26
C PRO A 537 26.24 -50.36 -10.19
N THR A 538 26.63 -50.47 -11.47
CA THR A 538 25.91 -51.18 -12.54
C THR A 538 26.89 -51.99 -13.40
N SER A 539 26.37 -52.81 -14.33
CA SER A 539 27.23 -53.54 -15.29
C SER A 539 27.75 -52.65 -16.42
N PRO A 540 29.00 -52.84 -16.87
CA PRO A 540 29.65 -51.91 -17.81
C PRO A 540 29.14 -52.01 -19.25
N ALA A 541 28.95 -50.85 -19.88
CA ALA A 541 28.49 -50.75 -21.26
C ALA A 541 29.63 -51.00 -22.25
N LYS A 542 29.48 -52.02 -23.10
CA LYS A 542 30.52 -52.45 -24.08
C LYS A 542 30.73 -51.46 -25.23
N SER A 543 29.72 -50.69 -25.60
CA SER A 543 29.81 -49.60 -26.56
C SER A 543 28.81 -48.51 -26.18
N THR A 544 29.24 -47.26 -26.30
CA THR A 544 28.43 -46.05 -26.07
C THR A 544 28.82 -44.97 -27.07
N LYS A 545 27.97 -43.94 -27.22
CA LYS A 545 28.17 -42.81 -28.15
C LYS A 545 29.39 -41.95 -27.81
N PHE A 546 29.45 -41.40 -26.59
CA PHE A 546 30.44 -40.40 -26.18
C PHE A 546 31.57 -41.02 -25.36
N LYS A 547 32.80 -40.56 -25.59
CA LYS A 547 34.03 -41.10 -25.01
C LYS A 547 35.04 -39.98 -24.74
N ILE A 548 35.44 -39.84 -23.49
CA ILE A 548 36.50 -38.93 -23.02
C ILE A 548 37.65 -39.79 -22.51
N THR A 549 38.90 -39.40 -22.78
CA THR A 549 40.09 -40.08 -22.26
C THR A 549 40.99 -39.06 -21.55
N VAL A 550 41.23 -39.28 -20.26
CA VAL A 550 42.15 -38.50 -19.43
C VAL A 550 43.48 -39.23 -19.36
N ASP A 551 44.55 -38.52 -19.68
CA ASP A 551 45.92 -39.00 -19.59
C ASP A 551 46.53 -38.56 -18.25
N THR A 552 47.39 -39.41 -17.66
CA THR A 552 48.14 -39.11 -16.43
C THR A 552 49.63 -39.40 -16.60
N ASN A 553 50.51 -38.78 -15.82
CA ASN A 553 51.95 -39.14 -15.80
C ASN A 553 52.31 -40.30 -14.84
N GLN A 554 51.36 -40.77 -14.05
CA GLN A 554 51.52 -41.85 -13.07
C GLN A 554 50.96 -43.19 -13.60
N PRO A 555 51.41 -44.35 -13.08
CA PRO A 555 50.90 -45.66 -13.52
C PRO A 555 49.40 -45.84 -13.23
N PRO A 556 48.73 -46.78 -13.93
CA PRO A 556 47.33 -47.13 -13.67
C PRO A 556 47.09 -47.56 -12.21
N VAL A 557 46.04 -47.02 -11.59
CA VAL A 557 45.59 -47.38 -10.23
C VAL A 557 44.30 -48.19 -10.33
N ASP A 558 44.13 -49.18 -9.44
CA ASP A 558 42.87 -49.91 -9.27
C ASP A 558 41.73 -48.93 -8.95
N LEU A 559 40.71 -48.90 -9.81
CA LEU A 559 39.56 -48.02 -9.66
C LEU A 559 38.73 -48.41 -8.43
N SER A 560 38.71 -49.68 -8.05
CA SER A 560 37.99 -50.21 -6.88
C SER A 560 38.53 -49.65 -5.57
N SER A 561 39.85 -49.51 -5.44
CA SER A 561 40.52 -48.90 -4.29
C SER A 561 40.18 -47.42 -4.09
N ILE A 562 39.82 -46.72 -5.18
CA ILE A 562 39.48 -45.29 -5.21
C ILE A 562 37.97 -45.05 -5.07
N PHE A 563 37.15 -45.94 -5.62
CA PHE A 563 35.69 -45.91 -5.61
C PHE A 563 35.13 -47.09 -4.79
N GLN A 564 35.61 -47.19 -3.55
CA GLN A 564 35.35 -48.30 -2.63
C GLN A 564 33.84 -48.54 -2.41
N GLU A 565 33.05 -47.48 -2.38
CA GLU A 565 31.59 -47.53 -2.20
C GLU A 565 30.84 -48.11 -3.42
N PHE A 566 31.49 -48.19 -4.58
CA PHE A 566 30.97 -48.81 -5.81
C PHE A 566 31.53 -50.23 -6.06
N SER A 567 32.65 -50.59 -5.41
CA SER A 567 33.35 -51.86 -5.62
C SER A 567 32.50 -53.13 -5.36
N ALA A 568 31.57 -53.08 -4.41
CA ALA A 568 30.85 -54.25 -3.88
C ALA A 568 29.91 -54.97 -4.87
N LYS A 569 29.74 -54.45 -6.10
CA LYS A 569 29.02 -55.13 -7.21
C LYS A 569 29.81 -55.14 -8.53
N ALA A 570 31.10 -54.85 -8.52
CA ALA A 570 31.92 -54.90 -9.73
C ALA A 570 32.11 -56.35 -10.20
N GLU A 571 31.79 -56.63 -11.47
CA GLU A 571 32.02 -57.94 -12.10
C GLU A 571 33.52 -58.16 -12.43
N ASP A 572 34.27 -57.07 -12.62
CA ASP A 572 35.69 -57.07 -12.99
C ASP A 572 36.61 -57.18 -11.76
N LYS A 573 37.05 -58.40 -11.44
CA LYS A 573 37.96 -58.67 -10.32
C LYS A 573 39.37 -58.06 -10.48
N ASP A 574 39.72 -57.63 -11.69
CA ASP A 574 41.03 -57.03 -11.98
C ASP A 574 41.09 -55.53 -11.66
N GLY A 575 39.98 -54.92 -11.22
CA GLY A 575 39.94 -53.52 -10.78
C GLY A 575 40.02 -52.47 -11.90
N THR A 576 39.87 -52.91 -13.15
CA THR A 576 40.13 -52.07 -14.34
C THR A 576 38.89 -51.46 -14.97
N CYS A 577 37.70 -51.89 -14.56
CA CYS A 577 36.43 -51.40 -15.06
C CYS A 577 35.45 -51.13 -13.92
N LEU A 578 34.88 -49.92 -13.89
CA LEU A 578 33.72 -49.58 -13.05
C LEU A 578 32.63 -48.97 -13.91
N ALA A 579 31.37 -49.17 -13.53
CA ALA A 579 30.25 -48.50 -14.16
C ALA A 579 29.24 -48.00 -13.12
N PHE A 580 28.74 -46.80 -13.39
CA PHE A 580 27.84 -46.03 -12.55
C PHE A 580 26.51 -45.88 -13.29
N GLN A 581 25.41 -46.12 -12.60
CA GLN A 581 24.06 -45.80 -13.06
C GLN A 581 23.52 -44.69 -12.16
N PHE A 582 23.28 -43.51 -12.71
CA PHE A 582 22.55 -42.47 -12.00
C PHE A 582 21.13 -42.95 -11.68
N LEU A 583 20.54 -42.42 -10.60
CA LEU A 583 19.15 -42.73 -10.23
C LEU A 583 18.15 -42.27 -11.31
N SER A 584 18.54 -41.35 -12.20
CA SER A 584 17.85 -40.98 -13.44
C SER A 584 17.97 -42.00 -14.60
N GLY A 585 18.59 -43.16 -14.36
CA GLY A 585 18.78 -44.23 -15.35
C GLY A 585 20.02 -44.11 -16.26
N ALA A 586 20.64 -42.93 -16.36
CA ALA A 586 21.81 -42.71 -17.21
C ALA A 586 23.02 -43.55 -16.75
N LYS A 587 23.75 -44.16 -17.71
CA LYS A 587 24.88 -45.06 -17.41
C LYS A 587 26.21 -44.53 -17.95
N VAL A 588 27.22 -44.50 -17.06
CA VAL A 588 28.59 -44.08 -17.37
C VAL A 588 29.55 -45.21 -17.01
N THR A 589 30.41 -45.61 -17.94
CA THR A 589 31.43 -46.65 -17.76
C THR A 589 32.83 -46.02 -17.76
N MET A 590 33.68 -46.46 -16.85
CA MET A 590 35.05 -45.97 -16.64
C MET A 590 36.04 -47.13 -16.75
N LEU A 591 37.05 -46.95 -17.59
CA LEU A 591 38.01 -47.98 -18.00
C LEU A 591 39.45 -47.49 -17.76
N ALA A 592 40.19 -48.17 -16.88
CA ALA A 592 41.63 -47.98 -16.71
C ALA A 592 42.39 -48.85 -17.73
N SER A 593 43.34 -48.27 -18.46
CA SER A 593 44.18 -49.04 -19.39
C SER A 593 45.28 -49.80 -18.65
N LYS A 594 45.33 -51.13 -18.77
CA LYS A 594 46.40 -51.96 -18.19
C LYS A 594 47.79 -51.69 -18.78
N THR A 595 47.87 -51.07 -19.97
CA THR A 595 49.11 -50.92 -20.76
C THR A 595 49.47 -49.47 -21.08
N SER A 596 48.70 -48.49 -20.61
CA SER A 596 49.00 -47.06 -20.80
C SER A 596 48.43 -46.24 -19.65
N GLN A 597 49.01 -45.06 -19.41
CA GLN A 597 48.61 -44.16 -18.31
C GLN A 597 47.33 -43.37 -18.66
N ARG A 598 46.26 -44.08 -19.03
CA ARG A 598 45.05 -43.53 -19.67
C ARG A 598 43.78 -44.11 -19.06
N TYR A 599 42.84 -43.22 -18.76
CA TYR A 599 41.53 -43.56 -18.20
C TYR A 599 40.44 -43.06 -19.13
N ARG A 600 39.59 -43.96 -19.61
CA ARG A 600 38.49 -43.63 -20.52
C ARG A 600 37.15 -43.66 -19.79
N VAL A 601 36.43 -42.55 -19.82
CA VAL A 601 35.05 -42.44 -19.38
C VAL A 601 34.15 -42.41 -20.61
N GLN A 602 33.06 -43.18 -20.61
CA GLN A 602 32.17 -43.32 -21.75
C GLN A 602 30.69 -43.45 -21.35
N SER A 603 29.80 -42.82 -22.13
CA SER A 603 28.37 -42.68 -21.86
C SER A 603 27.57 -42.55 -23.17
N ASP A 604 26.27 -42.82 -23.14
CA ASP A 604 25.35 -42.52 -24.24
C ASP A 604 24.74 -41.11 -24.17
N SER A 605 25.09 -40.36 -23.14
CA SER A 605 24.74 -38.96 -22.89
C SER A 605 26.01 -38.17 -22.54
N PHE A 606 26.20 -37.02 -23.20
CA PHE A 606 27.40 -36.20 -23.03
C PHE A 606 27.46 -35.56 -21.64
N GLU A 607 26.32 -35.00 -21.23
CA GLU A 607 26.10 -34.23 -20.00
C GLU A 607 26.46 -35.06 -18.74
N ASP A 608 26.04 -36.33 -18.72
CA ASP A 608 26.15 -37.22 -17.56
C ASP A 608 27.60 -37.69 -17.28
N MET A 609 28.54 -37.51 -18.23
CA MET A 609 29.95 -37.81 -17.97
C MET A 609 30.60 -36.85 -16.97
N TRP A 610 30.05 -35.63 -16.80
CA TRP A 610 30.65 -34.56 -16.01
C TRP A 610 31.04 -35.00 -14.59
N LEU A 611 30.07 -35.45 -13.78
CA LEU A 611 30.29 -35.77 -12.37
C LEU A 611 31.34 -36.90 -12.20
N VAL A 612 31.33 -37.89 -13.09
CA VAL A 612 32.28 -39.02 -13.04
C VAL A 612 33.70 -38.58 -13.42
N VAL A 613 33.86 -37.71 -14.43
CA VAL A 613 35.17 -37.15 -14.81
C VAL A 613 35.69 -36.20 -13.73
N LYS A 614 34.82 -35.38 -13.11
CA LYS A 614 35.17 -34.52 -11.97
C LYS A 614 35.68 -35.35 -10.79
N GLU A 615 34.90 -36.35 -10.38
CA GLU A 615 35.21 -37.19 -9.21
C GLU A 615 36.51 -38.00 -9.43
N LEU A 616 36.71 -38.54 -10.64
CA LEU A 616 37.96 -39.20 -11.05
C LEU A 616 39.16 -38.28 -10.86
N VAL A 617 39.09 -37.06 -11.38
CA VAL A 617 40.16 -36.06 -11.27
C VAL A 617 40.43 -35.67 -9.82
N GLN A 618 39.39 -35.36 -9.05
CA GLN A 618 39.53 -34.92 -7.65
C GLN A 618 40.06 -36.03 -6.73
N ARG A 619 39.60 -37.28 -6.91
CA ARG A 619 40.10 -38.43 -6.14
C ARG A 619 41.55 -38.76 -6.50
N PHE A 620 41.97 -38.60 -7.75
CA PHE A 620 43.38 -38.78 -8.15
C PHE A 620 44.30 -37.75 -7.49
N ASP A 621 43.92 -36.47 -7.49
CA ASP A 621 44.68 -35.42 -6.79
C ASP A 621 44.87 -35.77 -5.31
N GLN A 622 43.79 -36.18 -4.63
CA GLN A 622 43.84 -36.60 -3.23
C GLN A 622 44.66 -37.86 -3.01
N HIS A 623 44.57 -38.86 -3.91
CA HIS A 623 45.28 -40.13 -3.80
C HIS A 623 46.80 -39.93 -3.94
N PHE A 624 47.25 -39.27 -5.01
CA PHE A 624 48.67 -39.02 -5.22
C PHE A 624 49.26 -38.03 -4.20
N SER A 625 48.46 -37.05 -3.74
CA SER A 625 48.85 -36.18 -2.61
C SER A 625 49.07 -36.96 -1.30
N LYS A 626 48.18 -37.92 -0.97
CA LYS A 626 48.34 -38.83 0.19
C LYS A 626 49.57 -39.73 0.08
N LEU A 627 49.99 -40.09 -1.14
CA LEU A 627 51.24 -40.80 -1.43
C LEU A 627 52.49 -39.90 -1.46
N GLY A 628 52.34 -38.59 -1.21
CA GLY A 628 53.44 -37.62 -1.19
C GLY A 628 53.95 -37.19 -2.57
N ILE A 629 53.29 -37.62 -3.66
CA ILE A 629 53.67 -37.31 -5.05
C ILE A 629 53.24 -35.89 -5.39
N LYS A 630 54.21 -34.99 -5.57
CA LYS A 630 53.99 -33.55 -5.80
C LYS A 630 53.97 -33.14 -7.27
N ASP A 631 54.43 -34.01 -8.16
CA ASP A 631 54.57 -33.78 -9.61
C ASP A 631 53.48 -34.48 -10.43
N PHE A 632 52.37 -34.89 -9.80
CA PHE A 632 51.22 -35.47 -10.48
C PHE A 632 50.68 -34.52 -11.56
N LYS A 633 50.52 -35.03 -12.78
CA LYS A 633 49.99 -34.31 -13.94
C LYS A 633 48.91 -35.15 -14.60
N LYS A 634 47.86 -34.44 -14.99
CA LYS A 634 46.66 -34.91 -15.67
C LYS A 634 46.44 -34.03 -16.90
N SER A 635 46.07 -34.62 -18.02
CA SER A 635 45.90 -33.89 -19.28
C SER A 635 44.84 -34.52 -20.18
N PHE A 636 44.32 -33.74 -21.13
CA PHE A 636 43.40 -34.20 -22.15
C PHE A 636 44.03 -34.01 -23.54
N SER A 637 44.25 -35.10 -24.27
CA SER A 637 44.87 -35.08 -25.61
C SER A 637 43.86 -35.20 -26.76
N GLY A 638 42.56 -35.13 -26.47
CA GLY A 638 41.48 -35.26 -27.46
C GLY A 638 41.07 -33.94 -28.10
N THR A 639 40.19 -34.02 -29.10
CA THR A 639 39.46 -32.86 -29.63
C THR A 639 38.36 -32.43 -28.66
N LEU A 640 38.17 -31.13 -28.45
CA LEU A 640 37.07 -30.61 -27.63
C LEU A 640 35.70 -30.94 -28.29
N PRO A 641 34.73 -31.52 -27.54
CA PRO A 641 33.43 -31.97 -28.07
C PRO A 641 32.43 -30.81 -28.24
N LEU A 642 32.83 -29.74 -28.93
CA LEU A 642 32.03 -28.53 -29.09
C LEU A 642 30.69 -28.79 -29.81
N GLN A 643 30.65 -29.71 -30.77
CA GLN A 643 29.43 -30.02 -31.51
C GLN A 643 28.35 -30.64 -30.61
N ASP A 644 28.74 -31.54 -29.69
CA ASP A 644 27.83 -32.21 -28.77
C ASP A 644 27.34 -31.23 -27.69
N TYR A 645 28.26 -30.43 -27.15
CA TYR A 645 27.96 -29.31 -26.24
C TYR A 645 26.94 -28.33 -26.84
N PHE A 646 27.09 -27.97 -28.12
CA PHE A 646 26.18 -27.05 -28.81
C PHE A 646 24.76 -27.62 -29.04
N LEU A 647 24.56 -28.95 -29.00
CA LEU A 647 23.23 -29.55 -29.04
C LEU A 647 22.46 -29.35 -27.72
N SER A 648 23.14 -29.44 -26.57
CA SER A 648 22.55 -29.11 -25.26
C SER A 648 22.15 -27.63 -25.20
N VAL A 649 23.01 -26.74 -25.70
CA VAL A 649 22.73 -25.30 -25.82
C VAL A 649 21.50 -25.02 -26.70
N ASP A 650 21.38 -25.67 -27.87
CA ASP A 650 20.22 -25.48 -28.75
C ASP A 650 18.91 -25.98 -28.11
N ARG A 651 18.95 -27.12 -27.40
CA ARG A 651 17.78 -27.67 -26.69
C ARG A 651 17.30 -26.71 -25.60
N HIS A 652 18.22 -26.11 -24.85
CA HIS A 652 17.91 -25.12 -23.83
C HIS A 652 17.28 -23.85 -24.43
N PHE A 653 17.93 -23.27 -25.44
CA PHE A 653 17.43 -22.07 -26.14
C PHE A 653 16.03 -22.28 -26.73
N GLN A 654 15.76 -23.44 -27.33
CA GLN A 654 14.43 -23.78 -27.87
C GLN A 654 13.34 -23.80 -26.78
N LEU A 655 13.67 -24.27 -25.57
CA LEU A 655 12.74 -24.29 -24.44
C LEU A 655 12.51 -22.88 -23.86
N ARG A 656 13.52 -21.98 -23.86
CA ARG A 656 13.34 -20.55 -23.54
C ARG A 656 12.43 -19.85 -24.55
N VAL A 657 12.66 -20.05 -25.85
CA VAL A 657 11.82 -19.51 -26.94
C VAL A 657 10.38 -20.02 -26.84
N ASN A 658 10.17 -21.30 -26.51
CA ASN A 658 8.83 -21.84 -26.27
C ASN A 658 8.19 -21.25 -25.01
N SER A 659 8.95 -21.04 -23.93
CA SER A 659 8.46 -20.38 -22.71
C SER A 659 7.92 -18.98 -23.00
N GLN A 660 8.65 -18.18 -23.80
CA GLN A 660 8.18 -16.86 -24.23
C GLN A 660 6.90 -16.95 -25.06
N ARG A 661 6.83 -17.87 -26.04
CA ARG A 661 5.61 -18.09 -26.84
C ARG A 661 4.39 -18.46 -25.98
N TYR A 662 4.56 -19.31 -24.97
CA TYR A 662 3.48 -19.63 -24.04
C TYR A 662 3.06 -18.41 -23.20
N GLN A 663 4.02 -17.60 -22.75
CA GLN A 663 3.76 -16.36 -22.02
C GLN A 663 2.99 -15.33 -22.87
N ASP A 664 3.34 -15.16 -24.15
CA ASP A 664 2.64 -14.29 -25.08
C ASP A 664 1.20 -14.77 -25.35
N LEU A 665 1.03 -16.07 -25.65
CA LEU A 665 -0.29 -16.68 -25.85
C LEU A 665 -1.19 -16.60 -24.60
N LEU A 666 -0.62 -16.78 -23.41
CA LEU A 666 -1.32 -16.59 -22.13
C LEU A 666 -1.69 -15.12 -21.89
N SER A 667 -0.82 -14.17 -22.27
CA SER A 667 -1.11 -12.73 -22.17
C SER A 667 -2.31 -12.33 -23.03
N ASP A 668 -2.35 -12.79 -24.29
CA ASP A 668 -3.46 -12.55 -25.23
C ASP A 668 -4.76 -13.20 -24.74
N GLN A 669 -4.72 -14.47 -24.31
CA GLN A 669 -5.91 -15.16 -23.80
C GLN A 669 -6.41 -14.53 -22.49
N ALA A 670 -5.52 -14.12 -21.58
CA ALA A 670 -5.89 -13.39 -20.39
C ALA A 670 -6.44 -11.98 -20.72
N ALA A 671 -6.01 -11.33 -21.80
CA ALA A 671 -6.59 -10.08 -22.28
C ALA A 671 -8.02 -10.29 -22.83
N GLN A 672 -8.24 -11.34 -23.62
CA GLN A 672 -9.57 -11.74 -24.11
C GLN A 672 -10.52 -12.10 -22.95
N PHE A 673 -10.07 -12.94 -22.01
CA PHE A 673 -10.83 -13.32 -20.81
C PHE A 673 -11.27 -12.08 -20.00
N ARG A 674 -10.35 -11.16 -19.73
CA ARG A 674 -10.65 -9.87 -19.06
C ARG A 674 -11.56 -8.95 -19.88
N ALA A 675 -11.59 -9.06 -21.21
CA ALA A 675 -12.56 -8.33 -22.04
C ALA A 675 -13.97 -8.93 -21.94
N ILE A 676 -14.10 -10.25 -21.98
CA ILE A 676 -15.37 -10.97 -21.81
C ILE A 676 -15.94 -10.70 -20.40
N GLN A 677 -15.12 -10.83 -19.35
CA GLN A 677 -15.52 -10.50 -17.97
C GLN A 677 -16.03 -9.06 -17.83
N ARG A 678 -15.31 -8.07 -18.39
CA ARG A 678 -15.77 -6.66 -18.37
C ARG A 678 -17.09 -6.47 -19.11
N ARG A 679 -17.32 -7.20 -20.21
CA ARG A 679 -18.59 -7.16 -20.96
C ARG A 679 -19.74 -7.80 -20.18
N LEU A 680 -19.50 -8.92 -19.50
CA LEU A 680 -20.46 -9.59 -18.62
C LEU A 680 -20.82 -8.72 -17.41
N LEU A 681 -19.83 -8.12 -16.73
CA LEU A 681 -20.07 -7.17 -15.63
C LEU A 681 -20.90 -5.96 -16.06
N ALA A 682 -20.67 -5.44 -17.28
CA ALA A 682 -21.49 -4.37 -17.85
C ALA A 682 -22.94 -4.80 -18.15
N ARG A 683 -23.18 -6.09 -18.46
CA ARG A 683 -24.53 -6.66 -18.60
C ARG A 683 -25.20 -6.90 -17.24
N PHE A 684 -24.49 -7.47 -16.26
CA PHE A 684 -25.02 -7.73 -14.92
C PHE A 684 -25.32 -6.47 -14.10
N LYS A 685 -24.74 -5.31 -14.47
CA LYS A 685 -25.05 -4.01 -13.87
C LYS A 685 -26.31 -3.33 -14.48
N ASP A 686 -26.82 -3.83 -15.60
CA ASP A 686 -28.06 -3.33 -16.19
C ASP A 686 -29.25 -3.71 -15.30
N LYS A 687 -30.22 -2.80 -15.15
CA LYS A 687 -31.47 -3.09 -14.42
C LYS A 687 -32.45 -3.90 -15.28
N THR A 688 -32.24 -3.94 -16.59
CA THR A 688 -33.01 -4.75 -17.53
C THR A 688 -32.24 -6.04 -17.86
N PRO A 689 -32.89 -7.22 -17.81
CA PRO A 689 -32.23 -8.49 -18.06
C PRO A 689 -31.94 -8.69 -19.56
N ALA A 690 -30.84 -8.10 -20.03
CA ALA A 690 -30.34 -8.30 -21.39
C ALA A 690 -29.79 -9.72 -21.56
N PRO A 691 -30.12 -10.43 -22.66
CA PRO A 691 -29.60 -11.77 -22.90
C PRO A 691 -28.07 -11.76 -23.04
N LEU A 692 -27.40 -12.77 -22.49
CA LEU A 692 -25.94 -12.84 -22.45
C LEU A 692 -25.28 -13.14 -23.81
N GLN A 693 -26.06 -13.49 -24.85
CA GLN A 693 -25.58 -13.69 -26.22
C GLN A 693 -24.39 -14.67 -26.30
N ASN A 694 -24.46 -15.77 -25.54
CA ASN A 694 -23.47 -16.83 -25.44
C ASN A 694 -22.09 -16.41 -24.87
N LEU A 695 -21.98 -15.20 -24.28
CA LEU A 695 -20.75 -14.70 -23.64
C LEU A 695 -20.30 -15.54 -22.43
N ASP A 696 -21.23 -16.25 -21.80
CA ASP A 696 -20.99 -17.30 -20.81
C ASP A 696 -20.24 -18.48 -21.43
N THR A 697 -20.76 -19.07 -22.52
CA THR A 697 -20.09 -20.18 -23.21
C THR A 697 -18.72 -19.78 -23.79
N LEU A 698 -18.57 -18.51 -24.18
CA LEU A 698 -17.30 -17.95 -24.63
C LEU A 698 -16.31 -17.78 -23.47
N LEU A 699 -16.78 -17.35 -22.30
CA LEU A 699 -15.97 -17.26 -21.08
C LEU A 699 -15.41 -18.64 -20.69
N ASP A 700 -16.26 -19.67 -20.70
CA ASP A 700 -15.86 -21.05 -20.41
C ASP A 700 -14.88 -21.59 -21.47
N ALA A 701 -15.10 -21.31 -22.75
CA ALA A 701 -14.18 -21.71 -23.81
C ALA A 701 -12.80 -21.06 -23.66
N THR A 702 -12.74 -19.74 -23.42
CA THR A 702 -11.48 -19.02 -23.16
C THR A 702 -10.82 -19.48 -21.85
N TYR A 703 -11.58 -19.79 -20.81
CA TYR A 703 -11.05 -20.35 -19.56
C TYR A 703 -10.35 -21.70 -19.80
N ASN A 704 -11.00 -22.63 -20.48
CA ASN A 704 -10.42 -23.94 -20.77
C ASN A 704 -9.17 -23.84 -21.67
N GLN A 705 -9.15 -22.92 -22.65
CA GLN A 705 -7.96 -22.64 -23.45
C GLN A 705 -6.80 -22.06 -22.62
N MET A 706 -7.11 -21.12 -21.70
CA MET A 706 -6.14 -20.51 -20.81
C MET A 706 -5.54 -21.52 -19.82
N MET A 707 -6.35 -22.44 -19.28
CA MET A 707 -5.87 -23.54 -18.44
C MET A 707 -4.93 -24.49 -19.21
N ALA A 708 -5.33 -24.95 -20.40
CA ALA A 708 -4.51 -25.85 -21.22
C ALA A 708 -3.16 -25.21 -21.64
N LEU A 709 -3.14 -23.88 -21.87
CA LEU A 709 -1.89 -23.14 -22.10
C LEU A 709 -1.04 -22.99 -20.83
N ALA A 710 -1.65 -22.86 -19.65
CA ALA A 710 -0.94 -22.78 -18.38
C ALA A 710 -0.30 -24.13 -18.01
N ASP A 711 -1.00 -25.24 -18.23
CA ASP A 711 -0.48 -26.59 -18.04
C ASP A 711 0.72 -26.86 -18.98
N ALA A 712 0.58 -26.53 -20.27
CA ALA A 712 1.67 -26.66 -21.25
C ALA A 712 2.88 -25.74 -20.93
N ALA A 713 2.63 -24.53 -20.41
CA ALA A 713 3.69 -23.64 -19.94
C ALA A 713 4.44 -24.22 -18.72
N ALA A 714 3.72 -24.85 -17.79
CA ALA A 714 4.31 -25.51 -16.63
C ALA A 714 5.16 -26.74 -17.03
N GLU A 715 4.68 -27.57 -17.96
CA GLU A 715 5.47 -28.66 -18.54
C GLU A 715 6.75 -28.14 -19.21
N ASN A 716 6.66 -27.09 -20.03
CA ASN A 716 7.81 -26.46 -20.65
C ASN A 716 8.80 -25.89 -19.61
N GLN A 717 8.31 -25.31 -18.51
CA GLN A 717 9.15 -24.78 -17.42
C GLN A 717 9.93 -25.89 -16.71
N VAL A 718 9.33 -27.06 -16.46
CA VAL A 718 10.02 -28.22 -15.88
C VAL A 718 11.12 -28.72 -16.82
N LEU A 719 10.81 -28.84 -18.12
CA LEU A 719 11.79 -29.24 -19.14
C LEU A 719 12.91 -28.22 -19.31
N LEU A 720 12.62 -26.92 -19.17
CA LEU A 720 13.61 -25.84 -19.23
C LEU A 720 14.60 -25.93 -18.07
N VAL A 721 14.14 -26.12 -16.83
CA VAL A 721 15.02 -26.28 -15.66
C VAL A 721 15.91 -27.53 -15.80
N GLU A 722 15.37 -28.64 -16.31
CA GLU A 722 16.18 -29.83 -16.64
C GLU A 722 17.24 -29.51 -17.71
N ALA A 723 16.85 -28.84 -18.80
CA ALA A 723 17.77 -28.48 -19.89
C ALA A 723 18.87 -27.50 -19.44
N PHE A 724 18.56 -26.58 -18.52
CA PHE A 724 19.54 -25.66 -17.93
C PHE A 724 20.56 -26.39 -17.06
N VAL A 725 20.12 -27.32 -16.19
CA VAL A 725 21.03 -28.15 -15.39
C VAL A 725 21.91 -29.05 -16.28
N ARG A 726 21.33 -29.62 -17.34
CA ARG A 726 22.08 -30.35 -18.39
C ARG A 726 23.14 -29.48 -19.07
N VAL A 727 22.80 -28.25 -19.49
CA VAL A 727 23.78 -27.30 -20.05
C VAL A 727 24.87 -26.99 -19.05
N ARG A 728 24.56 -26.72 -17.78
CA ARG A 728 25.57 -26.49 -16.73
C ARG A 728 26.56 -27.66 -16.62
N SER A 729 26.08 -28.92 -16.59
CA SER A 729 26.95 -30.11 -16.59
C SER A 729 27.87 -30.15 -17.82
N ALA A 730 27.31 -29.91 -19.01
CA ALA A 730 28.07 -29.89 -20.26
C ALA A 730 29.10 -28.75 -20.32
N THR A 731 28.77 -27.57 -19.77
CA THR A 731 29.67 -26.41 -19.66
C THR A 731 30.80 -26.65 -18.68
N HIS A 732 30.51 -27.17 -17.48
CA HIS A 732 31.54 -27.54 -16.51
C HIS A 732 32.51 -28.58 -17.11
N LEU A 733 32.00 -29.58 -17.82
CA LEU A 733 32.81 -30.57 -18.51
C LEU A 733 33.69 -29.93 -19.60
N LEU A 734 33.16 -28.98 -20.38
CA LEU A 734 33.96 -28.21 -21.34
C LEU A 734 35.08 -27.39 -20.67
N VAL A 735 34.80 -26.75 -19.52
CA VAL A 735 35.82 -26.01 -18.75
C VAL A 735 36.91 -26.92 -18.21
N LEU A 736 36.57 -28.09 -17.67
CA LEU A 736 37.56 -29.08 -17.22
C LEU A 736 38.38 -29.64 -18.38
N LEU A 737 37.77 -29.91 -19.53
CA LEU A 737 38.52 -30.34 -20.72
C LEU A 737 39.47 -29.25 -21.23
N LEU A 738 39.07 -27.97 -21.19
CA LEU A 738 39.93 -26.83 -21.52
C LEU A 738 41.12 -26.70 -20.54
N SER A 739 40.88 -26.83 -19.23
CA SER A 739 41.95 -26.72 -18.23
C SER A 739 42.94 -27.89 -18.30
N LEU A 740 42.47 -29.12 -18.56
CA LEU A 740 43.29 -30.31 -18.81
C LEU A 740 44.01 -30.28 -20.17
N TRP A 741 43.50 -29.55 -21.16
CA TRP A 741 44.11 -29.46 -22.50
C TRP A 741 45.28 -28.45 -22.55
N GLN A 742 45.12 -27.30 -21.90
CA GLN A 742 46.12 -26.20 -21.93
C GLN A 742 46.91 -26.02 -20.63
N GLY A 743 46.67 -26.84 -19.60
CA GLY A 743 47.34 -26.71 -18.31
C GLY A 743 47.05 -25.36 -17.65
N LEU A 744 45.78 -25.00 -17.53
CA LEU A 744 45.36 -23.72 -16.95
C LEU A 744 45.56 -23.71 -15.42
N THR A 745 45.87 -22.55 -14.86
CA THR A 745 45.95 -22.37 -13.39
C THR A 745 44.56 -22.46 -12.75
N PRO A 746 44.44 -22.68 -11.42
CA PRO A 746 43.16 -22.57 -10.73
C PRO A 746 42.47 -21.22 -11.01
N ASP A 747 43.21 -20.10 -11.00
CA ASP A 747 42.65 -18.76 -11.24
C ASP A 747 42.13 -18.62 -12.68
N GLN A 748 42.86 -19.15 -13.67
CA GLN A 748 42.42 -19.16 -15.07
C GLN A 748 41.19 -20.07 -15.28
N THR A 749 41.09 -21.14 -14.50
CA THR A 749 39.91 -22.02 -14.49
C THR A 749 38.71 -21.32 -13.85
N ALA A 750 38.89 -20.63 -12.71
CA ALA A 750 37.85 -19.85 -12.06
C ALA A 750 37.34 -18.69 -12.95
N ILE A 751 38.21 -18.03 -13.72
CA ILE A 751 37.81 -17.04 -14.73
C ILE A 751 36.94 -17.68 -15.82
N LEU A 752 37.27 -18.89 -16.29
CA LEU A 752 36.44 -19.62 -17.26
C LEU A 752 35.09 -20.07 -16.68
N GLU A 753 35.07 -20.58 -15.44
CA GLU A 753 33.82 -20.94 -14.76
C GLU A 753 32.91 -19.70 -14.61
N ALA A 754 33.43 -18.58 -14.12
CA ALA A 754 32.68 -17.33 -14.02
C ALA A 754 32.22 -16.78 -15.38
N THR A 755 32.97 -17.03 -16.46
CA THR A 755 32.63 -16.57 -17.82
C THR A 755 31.53 -17.42 -18.48
N LEU A 756 31.58 -18.75 -18.30
CA LEU A 756 30.69 -19.69 -18.98
C LEU A 756 29.52 -20.18 -18.12
N LEU A 757 29.57 -20.00 -16.79
CA LEU A 757 28.48 -20.31 -15.85
C LEU A 757 28.04 -19.05 -15.07
N PRO A 758 27.76 -17.90 -15.73
CA PRO A 758 27.52 -16.62 -15.06
C PRO A 758 26.20 -16.54 -14.25
N VAL A 759 25.31 -17.52 -14.42
CA VAL A 759 23.94 -17.52 -13.89
C VAL A 759 23.63 -18.87 -13.22
N LEU A 760 22.94 -18.84 -12.08
CA LEU A 760 22.56 -20.02 -11.29
C LEU A 760 21.16 -20.57 -11.62
N GLN A 761 20.29 -19.78 -12.26
CA GLN A 761 18.96 -20.16 -12.77
C GLN A 761 18.49 -19.11 -13.77
N ASP A 762 17.87 -19.48 -14.89
CA ASP A 762 17.23 -18.51 -15.79
C ASP A 762 16.02 -17.81 -15.13
N THR A 763 15.90 -16.53 -15.44
CA THR A 763 14.76 -15.68 -15.08
C THR A 763 14.06 -15.22 -16.37
N PRO A 764 12.79 -14.74 -16.31
CA PRO A 764 12.08 -14.25 -17.49
C PRO A 764 12.78 -13.08 -18.21
N GLN A 765 13.62 -12.31 -17.51
CA GLN A 765 14.35 -11.16 -18.04
C GLN A 765 15.80 -11.48 -18.43
N LEU A 766 16.41 -12.48 -17.79
CA LEU A 766 17.84 -12.76 -17.88
C LEU A 766 18.11 -14.26 -17.72
N GLY A 767 18.73 -14.86 -18.73
CA GLY A 767 19.15 -16.26 -18.72
C GLY A 767 20.53 -16.47 -19.34
N TRP A 768 20.87 -17.75 -19.52
CA TRP A 768 22.24 -18.18 -19.73
C TRP A 768 22.89 -17.66 -21.02
N GLU A 769 22.20 -17.70 -22.16
CA GLU A 769 22.77 -17.40 -23.48
C GLU A 769 23.32 -15.97 -23.59
N GLU A 770 22.53 -14.97 -23.21
CA GLU A 770 22.90 -13.55 -23.29
C GLU A 770 23.99 -13.17 -22.27
N CYS A 771 23.94 -13.74 -21.05
CA CYS A 771 25.01 -13.56 -20.07
C CYS A 771 26.32 -14.20 -20.53
N CYS A 772 26.27 -15.42 -21.05
CA CYS A 772 27.44 -16.13 -21.55
C CYS A 772 28.03 -15.43 -22.78
N ASP A 773 27.21 -14.93 -23.72
CA ASP A 773 27.71 -14.19 -24.88
C ASP A 773 28.35 -12.86 -24.46
N ALA A 774 27.78 -12.14 -23.50
CA ALA A 774 28.34 -10.89 -22.99
C ALA A 774 29.68 -11.12 -22.27
N ALA A 775 29.76 -12.12 -21.39
CA ALA A 775 30.98 -12.47 -20.66
C ALA A 775 32.09 -12.97 -21.59
N VAL A 776 31.78 -13.89 -22.51
CA VAL A 776 32.74 -14.38 -23.52
C VAL A 776 33.16 -13.25 -24.47
N SER A 777 32.24 -12.39 -24.90
CA SER A 777 32.56 -11.21 -25.72
C SER A 777 33.52 -10.26 -25.00
N HIS A 778 33.31 -10.02 -23.70
CA HIS A 778 34.22 -9.21 -22.88
C HIS A 778 35.61 -9.85 -22.81
N LEU A 779 35.71 -11.13 -22.45
CA LEU A 779 36.98 -11.87 -22.34
C LEU A 779 37.75 -11.94 -23.68
N LEU A 780 37.04 -12.03 -24.81
CA LEU A 780 37.58 -11.96 -26.17
C LEU A 780 38.05 -10.56 -26.60
N ARG A 781 37.61 -9.50 -25.92
CA ARG A 781 38.00 -8.11 -26.17
C ARG A 781 39.14 -7.65 -25.25
N THR A 782 39.21 -8.15 -24.02
CA THR A 782 40.19 -7.72 -22.99
C THR A 782 41.39 -8.66 -22.86
N CYS A 783 41.19 -9.93 -22.50
CA CYS A 783 42.30 -10.86 -22.22
C CYS A 783 42.88 -11.49 -23.50
N LEU A 784 42.05 -11.71 -24.52
CA LEU A 784 42.41 -12.51 -25.71
C LEU A 784 42.41 -11.69 -27.01
N SER A 785 42.55 -10.36 -26.96
CA SER A 785 42.46 -9.50 -28.15
C SER A 785 43.49 -9.86 -29.25
N ARG A 786 43.19 -9.54 -30.52
CA ARG A 786 44.15 -9.74 -31.64
C ARG A 786 45.16 -8.59 -31.78
N SER A 787 44.80 -7.39 -31.31
CA SER A 787 45.72 -6.26 -31.24
C SER A 787 45.30 -5.29 -30.13
N PRO A 788 46.25 -4.55 -29.53
CA PRO A 788 45.94 -3.53 -28.53
C PRO A 788 45.13 -2.35 -29.11
N LYS A 789 45.12 -2.15 -30.44
CA LYS A 789 44.27 -1.16 -31.10
C LYS A 789 42.80 -1.59 -31.14
N ASP A 790 42.52 -2.86 -31.43
CA ASP A 790 41.15 -3.41 -31.37
C ASP A 790 40.60 -3.33 -29.95
N GLN A 791 41.46 -3.62 -28.96
CA GLN A 791 41.14 -3.56 -27.54
C GLN A 791 40.80 -2.13 -27.09
N ALA A 792 41.64 -1.14 -27.40
CA ALA A 792 41.36 0.27 -27.10
C ALA A 792 40.06 0.76 -27.78
N THR A 793 39.87 0.43 -29.07
CA THR A 793 38.67 0.82 -29.82
C THR A 793 37.40 0.15 -29.28
N SER A 794 37.49 -1.11 -28.85
CA SER A 794 36.35 -1.84 -28.27
C SER A 794 36.04 -1.45 -26.82
N LEU A 795 36.98 -0.83 -26.09
CA LEU A 795 36.74 -0.27 -24.76
C LEU A 795 36.14 1.15 -24.84
N ALA A 796 36.45 1.91 -25.89
CA ALA A 796 35.88 3.24 -26.13
C ALA A 796 34.38 3.21 -26.51
N GLN A 797 33.86 2.08 -26.99
CA GLN A 797 32.43 1.89 -27.22
C GLN A 797 31.71 1.56 -25.90
N ALA A 798 31.50 2.58 -25.06
CA ALA A 798 30.90 2.49 -23.73
C ALA A 798 29.38 2.18 -23.70
N GLY A 799 28.87 1.47 -24.70
CA GLY A 799 27.56 0.83 -24.69
C GLY A 799 27.73 -0.68 -24.52
N GLY A 800 27.41 -1.20 -23.33
CA GLY A 800 27.33 -2.64 -23.12
C GLY A 800 26.26 -3.27 -24.02
N PRO A 801 26.41 -4.54 -24.47
CA PRO A 801 25.37 -5.21 -25.22
C PRO A 801 24.10 -5.33 -24.36
N GLU A 802 22.96 -4.96 -24.92
CA GLU A 802 21.66 -5.04 -24.25
C GLU A 802 21.30 -6.51 -23.95
N LEU A 803 21.31 -6.87 -22.66
CA LEU A 803 21.04 -8.22 -22.18
C LEU A 803 19.56 -8.55 -22.42
N SER A 804 19.33 -9.33 -23.46
CA SER A 804 18.02 -9.68 -24.01
C SER A 804 18.10 -11.03 -24.70
N LEU A 805 16.99 -11.77 -24.77
CA LEU A 805 16.97 -13.10 -25.41
C LEU A 805 17.42 -12.99 -26.89
N PRO A 806 18.49 -13.68 -27.32
CA PRO A 806 18.99 -13.58 -28.68
C PRO A 806 18.01 -14.23 -29.69
N GLN A 807 18.09 -13.84 -30.96
CA GLN A 807 17.29 -14.46 -32.03
C GLN A 807 17.75 -15.88 -32.37
N ASP A 808 19.05 -16.16 -32.23
CA ASP A 808 19.62 -17.49 -32.42
C ASP A 808 20.86 -17.73 -31.55
N THR A 809 21.31 -18.99 -31.51
CA THR A 809 22.54 -19.40 -30.79
C THR A 809 23.81 -19.22 -31.64
N SER A 810 23.72 -18.81 -32.90
CA SER A 810 24.84 -18.81 -33.86
C SER A 810 25.97 -17.88 -33.42
N ARG A 811 25.65 -16.73 -32.83
CA ARG A 811 26.63 -15.77 -32.30
C ARG A 811 27.40 -16.36 -31.11
N LEU A 812 26.66 -16.86 -30.11
CA LEU A 812 27.23 -17.48 -28.91
C LEU A 812 28.17 -18.65 -29.26
N LYS A 813 27.73 -19.55 -30.14
CA LYS A 813 28.56 -20.68 -30.62
C LYS A 813 29.86 -20.22 -31.26
N ARG A 814 29.80 -19.21 -32.16
CA ARG A 814 30.99 -18.64 -32.81
C ARG A 814 31.95 -18.04 -31.78
N HIS A 815 31.44 -17.36 -30.75
CA HIS A 815 32.25 -16.79 -29.69
C HIS A 815 32.87 -17.85 -28.78
N ILE A 816 32.14 -18.91 -28.40
CA ILE A 816 32.70 -20.02 -27.60
C ILE A 816 33.76 -20.80 -28.40
N THR A 817 33.53 -21.09 -29.68
CA THR A 817 34.56 -21.70 -30.54
C THR A 817 35.80 -20.80 -30.63
N LEU A 818 35.62 -19.48 -30.83
CA LEU A 818 36.71 -18.52 -30.91
C LEU A 818 37.48 -18.36 -29.59
N LEU A 819 36.82 -18.51 -28.45
CA LEU A 819 37.44 -18.58 -27.11
C LEU A 819 38.33 -19.82 -27.00
N CYS A 820 37.80 -21.00 -27.31
CA CYS A 820 38.54 -22.26 -27.31
C CYS A 820 39.75 -22.21 -28.28
N ASP A 821 39.56 -21.62 -29.46
CA ASP A 821 40.59 -21.44 -30.49
C ASP A 821 41.75 -20.54 -30.04
N ARG A 822 41.45 -19.46 -29.30
CA ARG A 822 42.48 -18.51 -28.82
C ARG A 822 43.22 -19.06 -27.60
N ILE A 823 42.51 -19.72 -26.69
CA ILE A 823 43.12 -20.46 -25.57
C ILE A 823 44.01 -21.59 -26.10
N GLY A 824 43.54 -22.34 -27.11
CA GLY A 824 44.30 -23.37 -27.81
C GLY A 824 45.55 -22.89 -28.57
N LYS A 825 45.68 -21.58 -28.77
CA LYS A 825 46.84 -20.92 -29.39
C LYS A 825 47.74 -20.24 -28.34
N GLY A 826 47.62 -20.63 -27.06
CA GLY A 826 48.44 -20.14 -25.96
C GLY A 826 47.93 -18.87 -25.27
N GLY A 827 46.71 -18.41 -25.60
CA GLY A 827 46.10 -17.25 -24.97
C GLY A 827 45.89 -17.45 -23.47
N ARG A 828 46.32 -16.47 -22.67
CA ARG A 828 46.20 -16.49 -21.20
C ARG A 828 45.04 -15.61 -20.73
N LEU A 829 44.51 -15.93 -19.55
CA LEU A 829 43.40 -15.22 -18.93
C LEU A 829 43.90 -14.51 -17.67
N THR A 830 43.63 -13.21 -17.56
CA THR A 830 44.05 -12.34 -16.46
C THR A 830 43.03 -11.22 -16.31
N LEU A 831 42.47 -11.04 -15.10
CA LEU A 831 41.58 -9.92 -14.78
C LEU A 831 42.33 -8.67 -14.30
N CYS A 832 43.63 -8.80 -13.98
CA CYS A 832 44.49 -7.67 -13.67
C CYS A 832 44.63 -6.78 -14.90
N SER A 833 44.15 -5.55 -14.80
CA SER A 833 44.42 -4.52 -15.79
C SER A 833 45.91 -4.15 -15.75
N GLU A 834 46.67 -4.49 -16.79
CA GLU A 834 48.01 -3.96 -17.02
C GLU A 834 47.98 -2.49 -17.48
N ALA A 835 47.19 -1.65 -16.80
CA ALA A 835 47.17 -0.19 -16.91
C ALA A 835 48.45 0.46 -16.32
N ASN A 836 49.59 -0.19 -16.50
CA ASN A 836 50.94 0.31 -16.24
C ASN A 836 51.86 0.13 -17.48
N VAL A 837 51.35 -0.45 -18.58
CA VAL A 837 51.96 -0.24 -19.90
C VAL A 837 51.71 1.21 -20.29
N GLN A 838 52.79 2.01 -20.35
CA GLN A 838 52.71 3.41 -20.77
C GLN A 838 52.13 3.52 -22.18
N VAL A 839 50.93 4.10 -22.30
CA VAL A 839 50.36 4.46 -23.61
C VAL A 839 51.27 5.52 -24.25
N PRO A 840 51.79 5.32 -25.48
CA PRO A 840 52.60 6.33 -26.16
C PRO A 840 51.86 7.67 -26.25
N ALA A 841 52.56 8.77 -25.95
CA ALA A 841 52.00 10.10 -25.67
C ALA A 841 51.32 10.83 -26.87
N GLN A 842 50.88 10.10 -27.89
CA GLN A 842 50.30 10.64 -29.13
C GLN A 842 48.81 10.28 -29.34
N VAL A 843 48.13 9.71 -28.33
CA VAL A 843 46.69 9.35 -28.40
C VAL A 843 45.84 10.05 -27.32
N GLN A 844 46.41 10.98 -26.53
CA GLN A 844 45.69 11.70 -25.47
C GLN A 844 44.83 12.89 -25.95
N SER A 845 44.72 13.16 -27.26
CA SER A 845 44.10 14.38 -27.79
C SER A 845 42.65 14.25 -28.30
N LEU A 846 42.00 13.09 -28.18
CA LEU A 846 40.69 12.84 -28.82
C LEU A 846 39.59 12.23 -27.92
N VAL A 847 39.79 12.16 -26.60
CA VAL A 847 38.71 11.86 -25.64
C VAL A 847 38.76 12.88 -24.52
N ALA A 848 37.89 13.88 -24.56
CA ALA A 848 37.63 14.76 -23.43
C ALA A 848 36.60 14.08 -22.50
N PRO A 849 36.91 13.84 -21.22
CA PRO A 849 35.88 13.54 -20.23
C PRO A 849 34.95 14.77 -20.11
N GLY A 850 33.65 14.54 -20.09
CA GLY A 850 32.69 15.61 -19.79
C GLY A 850 32.94 16.16 -18.40
N GLY A 851 33.17 17.47 -18.28
CA GLY A 851 33.50 18.11 -17.01
C GLY A 851 32.32 18.07 -16.04
N VAL A 852 32.57 17.65 -14.80
CA VAL A 852 31.80 18.11 -13.65
C VAL A 852 32.48 19.41 -13.21
N GLU A 853 31.76 20.54 -13.25
CA GLU A 853 32.32 21.82 -12.81
C GLU A 853 32.59 21.80 -11.30
N PRO A 854 33.75 22.29 -10.83
CA PRO A 854 33.97 22.50 -9.41
C PRO A 854 33.11 23.67 -8.94
N ILE A 855 32.19 23.42 -8.01
CA ILE A 855 31.46 24.50 -7.33
C ILE A 855 32.47 25.33 -6.54
N ALA A 856 32.57 26.62 -6.88
CA ALA A 856 33.47 27.54 -6.19
C ALA A 856 32.95 27.84 -4.78
N GLU A 857 33.87 27.90 -3.80
CA GLU A 857 33.58 28.47 -2.50
C GLU A 857 33.30 29.98 -2.65
N VAL A 858 32.04 30.36 -2.47
CA VAL A 858 31.63 31.77 -2.35
C VAL A 858 31.11 31.95 -0.92
N ALA A 859 31.76 32.83 -0.16
CA ALA A 859 31.25 33.23 1.15
C ALA A 859 29.90 33.94 0.94
N GLY A 860 28.82 33.33 1.46
CA GLY A 860 27.45 33.81 1.32
C GLY A 860 26.76 33.90 2.67
N GLU A 861 26.04 35.00 2.88
CA GLU A 861 25.27 35.27 4.09
C GLU A 861 24.01 34.38 4.16
N TRP A 862 23.44 34.25 5.36
CA TRP A 862 22.26 33.41 5.59
C TRP A 862 21.02 34.01 4.91
N GLY A 863 20.34 33.20 4.09
CA GLY A 863 19.05 33.54 3.46
C GLY A 863 18.10 32.34 3.49
N GLU A 864 16.80 32.61 3.66
CA GLU A 864 15.77 31.59 3.86
C GLU A 864 15.50 30.76 2.60
N VAL A 865 15.08 29.50 2.78
CA VAL A 865 14.55 28.64 1.70
C VAL A 865 13.21 28.04 2.14
N ASP A 866 12.15 28.44 1.47
CA ASP A 866 10.79 27.91 1.66
C ASP A 866 10.67 26.43 1.27
N VAL A 867 9.84 25.69 2.01
CA VAL A 867 9.44 24.33 1.65
C VAL A 867 8.28 24.39 0.64
N PRO A 868 8.36 23.70 -0.52
CA PRO A 868 7.42 23.91 -1.60
C PRO A 868 6.02 23.36 -1.29
N LYS A 869 4.99 24.19 -1.50
CA LYS A 869 3.60 23.73 -1.65
C LYS A 869 3.26 23.53 -3.11
N GLU A 870 2.59 22.43 -3.42
CA GLU A 870 2.03 22.16 -4.72
C GLU A 870 0.98 23.22 -5.10
N THR A 871 1.05 23.77 -6.32
CA THR A 871 -0.10 24.42 -6.93
C THR A 871 -0.38 23.87 -8.31
N THR A 872 -1.62 23.42 -8.47
CA THR A 872 -2.26 23.00 -9.71
C THR A 872 -2.07 24.01 -10.85
N LYS A 873 -1.81 23.48 -12.05
CA LYS A 873 -1.74 24.25 -13.30
C LYS A 873 -2.98 25.13 -13.49
N PHE A 874 -2.79 26.43 -13.70
CA PHE A 874 -3.77 27.26 -14.42
C PHE A 874 -3.11 28.00 -15.58
N ILE A 875 -3.76 27.91 -16.74
CA ILE A 875 -3.33 28.53 -17.98
C ILE A 875 -3.82 29.98 -18.01
N LYS A 876 -2.93 30.95 -18.28
CA LYS A 876 -3.34 32.22 -18.88
C LYS A 876 -2.25 32.86 -19.77
N GLN A 877 -2.60 32.94 -21.05
CA GLN A 877 -2.18 33.88 -22.10
C GLN A 877 -0.69 34.32 -22.17
N LYS A 878 -0.04 33.86 -23.24
CA LYS A 878 1.15 34.49 -23.82
C LYS A 878 0.81 35.86 -24.44
N GLN A 879 1.72 36.82 -24.23
CA GLN A 879 2.26 37.76 -25.23
C GLN A 879 1.35 38.87 -25.81
N PRO A 880 1.93 39.89 -26.50
CA PRO A 880 3.32 40.37 -26.44
C PRO A 880 3.47 41.90 -26.30
N SER A 881 4.63 42.36 -25.84
CA SER A 881 5.15 43.70 -26.19
C SER A 881 6.65 43.63 -26.49
N LYS A 882 7.04 44.14 -27.68
CA LYS A 882 8.44 44.21 -28.13
C LYS A 882 9.03 45.56 -27.74
N LYS A 883 10.32 45.59 -27.41
CA LYS A 883 11.32 46.36 -28.18
C LYS A 883 12.74 45.88 -27.88
N VAL A 884 13.64 46.08 -28.84
CA VAL A 884 14.95 45.43 -28.93
C VAL A 884 16.07 46.48 -28.86
N LYS A 885 17.29 46.03 -28.55
CA LYS A 885 18.55 46.77 -28.64
C LYS A 885 18.64 47.65 -29.89
N LYS A 886 19.43 48.72 -29.80
CA LYS A 886 19.96 49.47 -30.96
C LYS A 886 21.44 49.15 -31.11
N GLU A 887 21.88 48.94 -32.35
CA GLU A 887 23.20 48.41 -32.68
C GLU A 887 24.17 49.45 -33.24
N LYS A 888 25.45 49.09 -33.26
CA LYS A 888 26.48 49.48 -34.23
C LYS A 888 27.49 48.32 -34.29
N GLU A 889 28.04 47.91 -35.44
CA GLU A 889 27.77 48.28 -36.85
C GLU A 889 28.33 47.11 -37.73
N LEU A 890 27.92 46.85 -38.98
CA LEU A 890 28.18 47.62 -40.21
C LEU A 890 27.32 47.13 -41.40
N LYS A 891 27.00 48.05 -42.32
CA LYS A 891 26.73 47.87 -43.77
C LYS A 891 25.53 47.04 -44.30
N GLU A 892 24.57 47.82 -44.82
CA GLU A 892 23.93 47.70 -46.17
C GLU A 892 22.99 46.49 -46.48
N LYS A 893 21.85 46.65 -47.20
CA LYS A 893 21.26 47.83 -47.87
C LYS A 893 19.73 47.67 -48.11
N LYS A 894 18.99 48.78 -47.91
CA LYS A 894 17.73 49.24 -48.57
C LYS A 894 16.36 48.51 -48.41
N ASP A 895 15.37 49.36 -48.06
CA ASP A 895 13.99 49.50 -48.61
C ASP A 895 12.95 48.37 -48.35
N VAL A 896 11.69 48.53 -47.87
CA VAL A 896 10.61 49.56 -47.78
C VAL A 896 9.31 48.87 -48.30
N SER A 897 8.08 49.01 -47.76
CA SER A 897 7.54 49.62 -46.52
C SER A 897 6.02 49.31 -46.31
N LEU A 898 5.47 49.75 -45.17
CA LEU A 898 4.07 50.18 -44.90
C LEU A 898 2.90 49.17 -44.67
N GLU A 899 2.52 49.13 -43.39
CA GLU A 899 1.22 48.98 -42.69
C GLU A 899 0.05 49.92 -43.17
N PRO A 900 -1.18 49.92 -42.56
CA PRO A 900 -1.95 48.93 -41.75
C PRO A 900 -3.50 48.94 -42.03
N SER A 901 -4.33 48.54 -41.02
CA SER A 901 -5.74 48.90 -40.71
C SER A 901 -6.88 48.05 -41.33
N GLU A 902 -8.06 47.83 -40.70
CA GLU A 902 -8.47 47.83 -39.26
C GLU A 902 -9.80 47.05 -39.02
N VAL A 903 -10.10 46.68 -37.77
CA VAL A 903 -11.41 46.39 -37.07
C VAL A 903 -12.59 45.70 -37.81
N ALA A 904 -13.20 44.64 -37.21
CA ALA A 904 -14.66 44.44 -36.97
C ALA A 904 -15.16 42.96 -36.86
N VAL A 905 -15.25 42.45 -35.62
CA VAL A 905 -16.48 41.97 -34.92
C VAL A 905 -17.63 41.24 -35.70
N ARG A 906 -18.12 40.12 -35.11
CA ARG A 906 -19.45 39.45 -35.29
C ARG A 906 -19.70 38.59 -36.56
N GLU A 907 -20.59 37.58 -36.59
CA GLU A 907 -21.25 36.72 -35.57
C GLU A 907 -21.66 35.36 -36.22
N GLU A 908 -22.66 34.66 -35.66
CA GLU A 908 -23.38 33.45 -36.15
C GLU A 908 -23.99 33.60 -37.59
N ALA A 909 -24.42 32.57 -38.34
CA ALA A 909 -24.24 31.10 -38.35
C ALA A 909 -24.81 30.51 -39.69
N GLU A 910 -24.81 29.17 -39.83
CA GLU A 910 -25.56 28.34 -40.83
C GLU A 910 -25.23 28.37 -42.35
N ARG A 911 -24.85 27.17 -42.86
CA ARG A 911 -25.38 26.35 -44.00
C ARG A 911 -26.46 26.93 -44.97
N PRO A 912 -26.74 26.30 -46.15
CA PRO A 912 -26.02 25.28 -46.96
C PRO A 912 -25.98 25.55 -48.51
N GLY A 913 -25.47 24.61 -49.32
CA GLY A 913 -25.55 24.58 -50.81
C GLY A 913 -24.28 25.12 -51.50
N GLU A 914 -23.60 24.50 -52.47
CA GLU A 914 -23.92 23.44 -53.46
C GLU A 914 -25.03 23.81 -54.49
N PRO A 915 -25.00 23.32 -55.76
CA PRO A 915 -23.99 22.49 -56.46
C PRO A 915 -23.69 22.94 -57.94
N LEU A 916 -23.08 22.04 -58.73
CA LEU A 916 -23.06 22.00 -60.23
C LEU A 916 -22.07 22.96 -60.95
N LYS A 917 -21.46 22.64 -62.11
CA LYS A 917 -21.50 21.43 -62.97
C LYS A 917 -20.33 21.38 -63.97
N GLU A 918 -19.91 20.15 -64.35
CA GLU A 918 -19.28 19.77 -65.64
C GLU A 918 -17.88 20.40 -65.97
N ALA A 919 -16.97 19.80 -66.76
CA ALA A 919 -17.08 18.66 -67.68
C ALA A 919 -15.75 17.90 -67.95
N LYS A 920 -15.88 16.74 -68.62
CA LYS A 920 -14.94 16.10 -69.60
C LYS A 920 -13.70 15.27 -69.13
N LYS A 921 -13.87 13.96 -69.36
CA LYS A 921 -13.03 13.02 -70.17
C LYS A 921 -11.79 12.31 -69.58
N GLU A 922 -11.87 10.96 -69.66
CA GLU A 922 -10.91 9.99 -70.25
C GLU A 922 -9.41 10.05 -69.87
N LYS A 923 -8.67 8.97 -69.53
CA LYS A 923 -8.84 7.49 -69.53
C LYS A 923 -7.70 6.91 -68.60
N LYS A 924 -7.54 5.63 -68.22
CA LYS A 924 -8.05 4.27 -68.57
C LYS A 924 -8.02 3.42 -67.25
N GLU A 925 -8.87 2.40 -67.01
CA GLU A 925 -8.70 0.95 -67.30
C GLU A 925 -7.40 0.27 -66.78
N LYS A 926 -7.40 -0.94 -66.17
CA LYS A 926 -8.42 -2.03 -65.99
C LYS A 926 -7.88 -3.06 -64.94
N LYS A 927 -8.63 -4.00 -64.33
CA LYS A 927 -10.06 -4.38 -64.33
C LYS A 927 -10.34 -5.29 -63.10
N GLU A 928 -11.59 -5.39 -62.65
CA GLU A 928 -12.09 -6.64 -62.04
C GLU A 928 -13.52 -7.00 -62.55
N SER A 929 -14.16 -8.00 -61.94
CA SER A 929 -15.21 -8.84 -62.51
C SER A 929 -16.50 -8.14 -62.99
N LYS A 930 -17.28 -8.87 -63.83
CA LYS A 930 -18.74 -8.76 -63.85
C LYS A 930 -19.40 -10.07 -64.29
N LYS A 931 -20.58 -10.34 -63.74
CA LYS A 931 -21.50 -11.46 -64.04
C LYS A 931 -22.74 -10.90 -64.73
N ASP A 932 -23.49 -11.72 -65.47
CA ASP A 932 -24.75 -11.28 -66.09
C ASP A 932 -25.86 -12.35 -66.07
N SER A 933 -27.11 -11.86 -66.21
CA SER A 933 -28.40 -12.49 -66.58
C SER A 933 -28.91 -13.82 -65.93
N SER A 934 -30.21 -14.18 -65.98
CA SER A 934 -31.47 -13.41 -65.81
C SER A 934 -32.72 -14.33 -65.67
N LYS A 935 -33.88 -13.73 -65.32
CA LYS A 935 -35.29 -14.16 -65.60
C LYS A 935 -36.02 -15.25 -64.76
N GLU A 936 -36.99 -14.74 -63.97
CA GLU A 936 -38.46 -15.01 -64.04
C GLU A 936 -39.16 -16.26 -63.41
N ALA A 937 -39.99 -15.93 -62.39
CA ALA A 937 -41.45 -16.23 -62.27
C ALA A 937 -41.99 -17.54 -61.63
N LYS A 938 -42.77 -17.36 -60.54
CA LYS A 938 -44.21 -17.69 -60.32
C LYS A 938 -44.84 -18.91 -61.04
N GLU A 939 -45.77 -19.70 -60.46
CA GLU A 939 -46.50 -19.58 -59.17
C GLU A 939 -47.00 -20.95 -58.60
N LEU A 940 -47.82 -20.89 -57.54
CA LEU A 940 -48.19 -21.95 -56.56
C LEU A 940 -49.18 -23.06 -57.04
N LYS A 941 -49.18 -24.20 -56.28
CA LYS A 941 -50.33 -25.11 -55.97
C LYS A 941 -50.87 -26.02 -57.13
N GLU A 942 -51.52 -27.17 -56.92
CA GLU A 942 -51.86 -27.96 -55.70
C GLU A 942 -52.01 -29.50 -56.00
N GLU A 943 -51.98 -30.32 -54.94
CA GLU A 943 -52.61 -31.66 -54.73
C GLU A 943 -52.84 -32.72 -55.85
N SER A 944 -52.22 -33.92 -55.67
CA SER A 944 -52.88 -35.19 -55.22
C SER A 944 -52.55 -36.50 -55.99
N LYS A 945 -52.42 -37.60 -55.22
CA LYS A 945 -52.57 -39.04 -55.60
C LYS A 945 -51.62 -39.64 -56.68
N LYS A 946 -51.37 -40.97 -56.78
CA LYS A 946 -51.39 -42.13 -55.84
C LYS A 946 -50.84 -43.37 -56.59
N GLU A 947 -49.96 -44.18 -55.96
CA GLU A 947 -49.60 -45.58 -56.35
C GLU A 947 -48.97 -45.85 -57.74
N SER A 948 -48.37 -47.02 -58.07
CA SER A 948 -47.48 -47.95 -57.31
C SER A 948 -46.95 -49.08 -58.24
N LYS A 949 -45.76 -49.66 -57.97
CA LYS A 949 -45.45 -51.12 -57.99
C LYS A 949 -43.94 -51.46 -57.89
N LYS A 950 -43.63 -52.41 -56.98
CA LYS A 950 -42.70 -53.59 -57.08
C LYS A 950 -41.20 -53.36 -57.42
N GLU A 951 -40.20 -54.14 -56.96
CA GLU A 951 -40.01 -55.22 -55.93
C GLU A 951 -38.48 -55.56 -55.84
N SER A 952 -37.90 -56.41 -54.97
CA SER A 952 -38.35 -57.20 -53.80
C SER A 952 -37.16 -57.55 -52.87
N SER A 953 -37.42 -57.68 -51.55
CA SER A 953 -36.53 -58.29 -50.53
C SER A 953 -35.18 -57.59 -50.21
N LYS A 954 -34.55 -57.78 -49.04
CA LYS A 954 -34.74 -58.79 -47.98
C LYS A 954 -34.54 -58.24 -46.56
N GLU A 955 -35.17 -58.93 -45.61
CA GLU A 955 -35.12 -58.82 -44.12
C GLU A 955 -33.71 -58.84 -43.50
N LYS A 956 -33.39 -58.47 -42.24
CA LYS A 956 -34.03 -57.93 -40.98
C LYS A 956 -32.84 -57.49 -40.06
N LYS A 957 -32.90 -56.84 -38.87
CA LYS A 957 -33.99 -56.46 -37.94
C LYS A 957 -33.62 -55.22 -37.08
N GLU A 958 -34.66 -54.68 -36.44
CA GLU A 958 -34.81 -53.65 -35.37
C GLU A 958 -33.75 -53.57 -34.24
N SER A 959 -33.70 -52.54 -33.36
CA SER A 959 -33.73 -51.06 -33.51
C SER A 959 -33.75 -50.32 -32.14
N LYS A 960 -33.00 -49.20 -32.04
CA LYS A 960 -33.29 -47.93 -31.31
C LYS A 960 -33.76 -47.87 -29.82
N GLU A 961 -32.97 -47.07 -29.07
CA GLU A 961 -33.37 -45.89 -28.23
C GLU A 961 -34.28 -45.98 -26.97
N LYS A 962 -33.77 -45.30 -25.91
CA LYS A 962 -34.42 -44.24 -25.07
C LYS A 962 -35.10 -44.55 -23.72
N LYS A 963 -34.42 -44.01 -22.68
CA LYS A 963 -34.87 -43.02 -21.67
C LYS A 963 -35.58 -43.45 -20.36
N GLU A 964 -35.07 -42.82 -19.30
CA GLU A 964 -35.75 -42.28 -18.09
C GLU A 964 -36.41 -43.19 -17.02
N ARG A 965 -35.61 -43.38 -15.96
CA ARG A 965 -35.84 -42.93 -14.56
C ARG A 965 -36.78 -43.69 -13.59
N ASP A 966 -36.15 -43.92 -12.43
CA ASP A 966 -36.66 -43.76 -11.06
C ASP A 966 -37.40 -44.91 -10.32
N LYS A 967 -36.60 -45.52 -9.42
CA LYS A 967 -36.83 -45.69 -7.96
C LYS A 967 -37.25 -47.05 -7.39
N ASP A 968 -36.75 -47.22 -6.15
CA ASP A 968 -37.15 -48.15 -5.06
C ASP A 968 -37.05 -49.67 -5.37
N LYS A 969 -36.69 -50.55 -4.42
CA LYS A 969 -36.13 -50.42 -3.07
C LYS A 969 -35.62 -51.79 -2.59
N GLU A 970 -34.64 -51.79 -1.67
CA GLU A 970 -34.40 -52.85 -0.65
C GLU A 970 -34.13 -54.30 -1.16
N ALA A 971 -33.61 -55.26 -0.37
CA ALA A 971 -32.56 -55.21 0.65
C ALA A 971 -32.04 -56.65 0.94
N LYS A 972 -30.76 -56.80 1.36
CA LYS A 972 -30.18 -57.96 2.12
C LYS A 972 -30.09 -59.31 1.37
N GLU A 973 -29.33 -60.36 1.75
CA GLU A 973 -28.11 -60.62 2.58
C GLU A 973 -27.67 -62.10 2.29
N ALA A 974 -26.48 -62.66 2.57
CA ALA A 974 -25.17 -62.19 3.08
C ALA A 974 -24.09 -63.25 2.63
N VAL A 975 -23.18 -63.66 3.54
CA VAL A 975 -22.31 -64.88 3.47
C VAL A 975 -21.14 -64.80 2.46
N LYS A 976 -19.85 -64.85 2.86
CA LYS A 976 -19.23 -64.91 4.20
C LYS A 976 -17.80 -64.34 4.20
N GLU A 977 -17.46 -63.62 5.28
CA GLU A 977 -16.26 -63.74 6.16
C GLU A 977 -14.81 -63.82 5.61
N SER A 978 -13.78 -63.23 6.27
CA SER A 978 -13.78 -62.37 7.48
C SER A 978 -12.51 -61.53 7.68
N GLY A 979 -12.67 -60.30 8.21
CA GLY A 979 -11.61 -59.39 8.72
C GLY A 979 -11.16 -58.31 7.73
N ASP A 980 -10.41 -57.26 8.09
CA ASP A 980 -10.06 -56.60 9.38
C ASP A 980 -9.42 -55.22 8.99
N LYS A 981 -9.36 -54.11 9.76
CA LYS A 981 -9.64 -53.84 11.17
C LYS A 981 -10.22 -52.42 11.43
N LYS A 982 -9.40 -51.46 11.88
CA LYS A 982 -9.60 -50.01 12.12
C LYS A 982 -8.23 -49.33 11.84
N VAL A 983 -8.02 -48.01 11.70
CA VAL A 983 -8.61 -46.78 12.31
C VAL A 983 -8.67 -45.64 11.27
N SER A 984 -9.08 -44.42 11.67
CA SER A 984 -10.13 -43.62 11.02
C SER A 984 -10.02 -42.09 11.26
N ARG A 985 -10.83 -41.32 10.50
CA ARG A 985 -11.24 -39.87 10.56
C ARG A 985 -10.92 -39.20 9.22
N LYS A 986 -11.80 -38.50 8.48
CA LYS A 986 -12.97 -37.60 8.71
C LYS A 986 -12.66 -36.10 8.87
N SER A 987 -13.55 -35.31 8.25
CA SER A 987 -13.48 -33.87 7.97
C SER A 987 -14.03 -32.98 9.09
N SER A 988 -13.81 -31.66 8.95
CA SER A 988 -14.14 -30.62 9.92
C SER A 988 -15.00 -29.48 9.32
N VAL A 989 -15.93 -28.94 10.11
CA VAL A 989 -16.65 -27.68 9.84
C VAL A 989 -16.87 -26.93 11.16
N LYS A 990 -16.55 -25.63 11.16
CA LYS A 990 -16.90 -24.53 12.09
C LYS A 990 -17.66 -24.81 13.41
N VAL A 991 -17.20 -24.20 14.51
CA VAL A 991 -18.06 -23.39 15.42
C VAL A 991 -17.22 -22.36 16.22
N LYS A 992 -17.90 -21.35 16.80
CA LYS A 992 -17.35 -20.26 17.63
C LYS A 992 -16.76 -20.73 18.97
N GLU A 993 -15.88 -19.90 19.56
CA GLU A 993 -15.69 -19.80 21.02
C GLU A 993 -15.81 -18.33 21.50
N LYS A 994 -16.13 -18.12 22.79
CA LYS A 994 -16.09 -16.81 23.48
C LYS A 994 -16.16 -16.98 25.02
N LYS A 995 -15.18 -16.42 25.74
CA LYS A 995 -15.03 -16.38 27.23
C LYS A 995 -14.86 -17.77 27.90
N LYS A 996 -14.19 -17.90 29.05
CA LYS A 996 -14.11 -16.96 30.19
C LYS A 996 -12.72 -16.95 30.88
N GLU A 997 -12.52 -15.97 31.76
CA GLU A 997 -11.34 -15.76 32.62
C GLU A 997 -11.18 -16.79 33.76
N SER A 998 -9.95 -16.91 34.28
CA SER A 998 -9.65 -17.32 35.66
C SER A 998 -8.38 -16.61 36.15
N GLU A 999 -8.47 -15.93 37.30
CA GLU A 999 -7.37 -15.17 37.91
C GLU A 999 -6.44 -16.06 38.77
N ALA A 1000 -5.21 -15.59 38.98
CA ALA A 1000 -4.35 -15.94 40.11
C ALA A 1000 -3.46 -14.72 40.44
N VAL A 1001 -3.10 -14.55 41.71
CA VAL A 1001 -2.38 -13.41 42.29
C VAL A 1001 -1.20 -13.96 43.13
N GLU A 1002 -0.34 -13.07 43.67
CA GLU A 1002 0.92 -13.33 44.41
C GLU A 1002 2.11 -13.57 43.44
N ASP A 1003 3.22 -12.82 43.47
CA ASP A 1003 3.62 -11.62 44.27
C ASP A 1003 3.97 -10.43 43.36
#